data_AF-Q749V3-F1
#
_entry.id   AF-Q749V3-F1
#
_cell.length_a   1.000
_cell.length_b   1.000
_cell.length_c   1.000
_cell.angle_alpha   90.00
_cell.angle_beta   90.00
_cell.angle_gamma   90.00
#
_symmetry.space_group_name_H-M   'P 1'
#
loop_
_entity.id
_entity.type
_entity.pdbx_description
1 polymer ?
#
loop_
_entity_poly.entity_id
_entity_poly.type
_entity_poly.pdbx_seq_one_letter_code
_entity_poly.pdbx_strand_id
1 'polypeptide(L)'
;MFVPDPARTVIEADESDVMEIHRSVEPVTVACGDRPPSPCQAFVCAIREGERARVHVALEQTDRRCVALYRSDRELVDGESHDVLVAEAIAFAESLGFAMQEVNLRYSKAMREVVIREVRVIRRPAAPPMTGVVDPAAKRPAAKRQEKEAKPAPEPPRAPSPPSPQPAEPMPKKTPAVDTKALEAEARRMEAENTALEREGNARLEELNARIAELGREREEIRRALAGKEKSLEAEIAQLERRKAEDEQELAKRTAAHDAEVARLKADIDQLGAELARLGSGESTEVAELTAELSRLTAERERAESSAESAESELRDRLARLSAEWEEVRKASEERQETLARDIARMAREKEEAERLGSERVRELEQAVRRGEEEREAAGAVAARDIESLEESLRQQAREREAERKDAVARLAALVAEETVVAAERDAVRRLVLRTGEGGAEEALAAAGAETATLRAELERLASAKALAEQTAAARIAALQAEVERLGAAREPVRPVRRETAPRPAELPPQPVLPPSVSSDAGADRASTAPSESGWSAGVAATVDELLAGEENASDDFSFGDGADSGSSGGGAFRLDPSLSCVEYHDPADVIELHQPLNYVNVSPPGHVPQTCGAYICVLKRRETVRVYVAWSLTADRKTLVYVPEHPPSGEADSTGVVRDAFAFVETVGFMMDRLRLPDDPVKRGKALAAVPVLCRRG
;
A
#
# COMPACT_ATOMS: atom_id res chain seq x y z
N MET A 1 -20.21 -22.99 -18.23
CA MET A 1 -18.80 -23.37 -18.42
C MET A 1 -18.35 -22.79 -19.75
N PHE A 2 -17.10 -22.34 -19.84
CA PHE A 2 -16.55 -21.73 -21.06
C PHE A 2 -15.81 -22.75 -21.92
N VAL A 3 -16.13 -22.80 -23.20
CA VAL A 3 -15.59 -23.75 -24.18
C VAL A 3 -14.89 -22.98 -25.30
N PRO A 4 -13.69 -23.41 -25.76
CA PRO A 4 -12.97 -22.73 -26.84
C PRO A 4 -13.75 -22.79 -28.15
N ASP A 5 -13.81 -21.66 -28.87
CA ASP A 5 -14.38 -21.56 -30.21
C ASP A 5 -13.26 -21.43 -31.25
N PRO A 6 -12.73 -22.55 -31.79
CA PRO A 6 -11.62 -22.51 -32.74
C PRO A 6 -12.01 -21.93 -34.11
N ALA A 7 -13.29 -21.65 -34.36
CA ALA A 7 -13.76 -21.05 -35.62
C ALA A 7 -13.72 -19.51 -35.60
N ARG A 8 -13.65 -18.87 -34.43
CA ARG A 8 -13.56 -17.40 -34.29
C ARG A 8 -12.24 -17.00 -33.64
N THR A 9 -11.47 -16.14 -34.33
CA THR A 9 -10.25 -15.50 -33.79
C THR A 9 -10.46 -14.03 -33.40
N VAL A 10 -11.68 -13.52 -33.58
CA VAL A 10 -12.11 -12.15 -33.29
C VAL A 10 -13.61 -12.18 -32.96
N ILE A 11 -14.06 -11.31 -32.06
CA ILE A 11 -15.47 -11.11 -31.76
C ILE A 11 -16.02 -10.04 -32.72
N GLU A 12 -17.01 -10.38 -33.53
CA GLU A 12 -17.61 -9.47 -34.51
C GLU A 12 -18.81 -8.74 -33.88
N ALA A 13 -18.69 -7.42 -33.65
CA ALA A 13 -19.72 -6.58 -33.04
C ALA A 13 -19.63 -5.13 -33.51
N ASP A 14 -20.76 -4.45 -33.66
CA ASP A 14 -20.79 -3.00 -33.84
C ASP A 14 -20.64 -2.28 -32.49
N GLU A 15 -20.12 -1.05 -32.51
CA GLU A 15 -19.77 -0.25 -31.31
C GLU A 15 -20.98 0.07 -30.41
N SER A 16 -22.21 -0.06 -30.95
CA SER A 16 -23.45 0.05 -30.19
C SER A 16 -23.71 -1.15 -29.27
N ASP A 17 -23.25 -2.33 -29.67
CA ASP A 17 -23.78 -3.62 -29.21
C ASP A 17 -22.92 -4.24 -28.09
N VAL A 18 -21.69 -3.75 -27.94
CA VAL A 18 -20.80 -4.02 -26.80
C VAL A 18 -21.39 -3.40 -25.54
N MET A 19 -21.94 -4.21 -24.65
CA MET A 19 -22.59 -3.75 -23.41
C MET A 19 -21.57 -3.50 -22.29
N GLU A 20 -20.58 -4.38 -22.14
CA GLU A 20 -19.61 -4.36 -21.04
C GLU A 20 -18.28 -4.99 -21.49
N ILE A 21 -17.16 -4.49 -20.97
CA ILE A 21 -15.82 -5.07 -21.14
C ILE A 21 -15.12 -5.10 -19.78
N HIS A 22 -14.49 -6.23 -19.45
CA HIS A 22 -13.43 -6.31 -18.44
C HIS A 22 -12.11 -6.67 -19.13
N ARG A 23 -10.99 -6.17 -18.60
CA ARG A 23 -9.62 -6.48 -19.06
C ARG A 23 -8.78 -7.03 -17.92
N SER A 24 -7.78 -7.87 -18.18
CA SER A 24 -6.79 -8.20 -17.14
C SER A 24 -5.85 -7.01 -16.90
N VAL A 25 -5.53 -6.78 -15.62
CA VAL A 25 -4.62 -5.72 -15.18
C VAL A 25 -3.19 -6.01 -15.65
N GLU A 26 -2.78 -7.28 -15.56
CA GLU A 26 -1.46 -7.77 -15.96
C GLU A 26 -1.57 -8.90 -17.01
N PRO A 27 -0.51 -9.16 -17.79
CA PRO A 27 -0.44 -10.30 -18.69
C PRO A 27 0.05 -11.56 -17.96
N VAL A 28 -0.70 -12.67 -18.10
CA VAL A 28 -0.40 -13.95 -17.44
C VAL A 28 0.03 -14.99 -18.47
N THR A 29 1.01 -15.82 -18.12
CA THR A 29 1.54 -16.86 -19.02
C THR A 29 0.66 -18.10 -19.00
N VAL A 30 -0.18 -18.26 -20.02
CA VAL A 30 -1.21 -19.32 -20.12
C VAL A 30 -1.08 -20.10 -21.43
N ALA A 31 -1.33 -21.41 -21.39
CA ALA A 31 -1.35 -22.28 -22.56
C ALA A 31 -2.74 -22.26 -23.24
N CYS A 32 -2.84 -21.57 -24.37
CA CYS A 32 -4.10 -21.37 -25.10
C CYS A 32 -4.35 -22.49 -26.12
N GLY A 33 -4.93 -23.61 -25.66
CA GLY A 33 -5.19 -24.80 -26.49
C GLY A 33 -3.90 -25.55 -26.82
N ASP A 34 -3.75 -26.04 -28.07
CA ASP A 34 -2.57 -26.79 -28.54
C ASP A 34 -1.29 -25.93 -28.68
N ARG A 35 -1.19 -24.81 -27.97
CA ARG A 35 -0.13 -23.80 -28.11
C ARG A 35 0.77 -23.78 -26.88
N PRO A 36 2.08 -23.53 -27.03
CA PRO A 36 2.96 -23.33 -25.90
C PRO A 36 2.50 -22.13 -25.06
N PRO A 37 2.70 -22.15 -23.72
CA PRO A 37 2.34 -21.04 -22.86
C PRO A 37 3.12 -19.78 -23.28
N SER A 38 2.40 -18.66 -23.38
CA SER A 38 2.99 -17.34 -23.66
C SER A 38 2.21 -16.25 -22.88
N PRO A 39 2.80 -15.06 -22.64
CA PRO A 39 2.12 -13.98 -21.93
C PRO A 39 0.90 -13.50 -22.70
N CYS A 40 -0.28 -13.77 -22.13
CA CYS A 40 -1.58 -13.41 -22.68
C CYS A 40 -2.18 -12.25 -21.89
N GLN A 41 -2.98 -11.41 -22.54
CA GLN A 41 -3.91 -10.50 -21.85
C GLN A 41 -5.34 -11.05 -21.99
N ALA A 42 -6.11 -11.06 -20.90
CA ALA A 42 -7.49 -11.52 -20.93
C ALA A 42 -8.48 -10.37 -21.08
N PHE A 43 -9.55 -10.62 -21.82
CA PHE A 43 -10.71 -9.73 -21.94
C PHE A 43 -12.00 -10.55 -21.77
N VAL A 44 -12.96 -10.01 -21.02
CA VAL A 44 -14.33 -10.52 -20.95
C VAL A 44 -15.23 -9.49 -21.61
N CYS A 45 -15.98 -9.87 -22.64
CA CYS A 45 -16.82 -8.96 -23.41
C CYS A 45 -18.27 -9.44 -23.43
N ALA A 46 -19.20 -8.61 -22.94
CA ALA A 46 -20.63 -8.83 -23.06
C ALA A 46 -21.18 -8.06 -24.26
N ILE A 47 -21.79 -8.76 -25.22
CA ILE A 47 -22.23 -8.23 -26.51
C ILE A 47 -23.68 -8.66 -26.80
N ARG A 48 -24.44 -7.77 -27.42
CA ARG A 48 -25.83 -7.98 -27.83
C ARG A 48 -25.92 -8.52 -29.27
N GLU A 49 -26.01 -9.84 -29.44
CA GLU A 49 -26.36 -10.44 -30.72
C GLU A 49 -27.90 -10.48 -30.87
N GLY A 50 -28.48 -9.43 -31.44
CA GLY A 50 -29.93 -9.30 -31.63
C GLY A 50 -30.68 -8.96 -30.33
N GLU A 51 -31.62 -9.80 -29.92
CA GLU A 51 -32.34 -9.65 -28.64
C GLU A 51 -31.61 -10.33 -27.46
N ARG A 52 -30.55 -11.11 -27.73
CA ARG A 52 -29.83 -11.89 -26.71
C ARG A 52 -28.46 -11.31 -26.39
N ALA A 53 -28.11 -11.28 -25.11
CA ALA A 53 -26.75 -11.03 -24.67
C ALA A 53 -25.91 -12.32 -24.76
N ARG A 54 -24.64 -12.18 -25.14
CA ARG A 54 -23.62 -13.24 -25.14
C ARG A 54 -22.35 -12.72 -24.46
N VAL A 55 -21.70 -13.59 -23.71
CA VAL A 55 -20.43 -13.28 -23.03
C VAL A 55 -19.32 -14.15 -23.62
N HIS A 56 -18.23 -13.49 -24.01
CA HIS A 56 -17.03 -14.09 -24.58
C HIS A 56 -15.83 -13.81 -23.70
N VAL A 57 -14.93 -14.79 -23.56
CA VAL A 57 -13.61 -14.61 -22.94
C VAL A 57 -12.56 -14.73 -24.04
N ALA A 58 -11.67 -13.74 -24.13
CA ALA A 58 -10.67 -13.63 -25.18
C ALA A 58 -9.28 -13.52 -24.56
N LEU A 59 -8.36 -14.39 -24.96
CA LEU A 59 -6.95 -14.36 -24.51
C LEU A 59 -6.06 -13.94 -25.69
N GLU A 60 -5.58 -12.68 -25.70
CA GLU A 60 -4.64 -12.16 -26.72
C GLU A 60 -3.19 -12.48 -26.32
N GLN A 61 -2.53 -13.35 -27.08
CA GLN A 61 -1.09 -13.63 -26.98
C GLN A 61 -0.28 -12.38 -27.41
N THR A 62 0.34 -11.70 -26.45
CA THR A 62 1.08 -10.44 -26.67
C THR A 62 2.23 -10.59 -27.66
N ASP A 63 2.87 -11.76 -27.69
CA ASP A 63 4.01 -12.07 -28.56
C ASP A 63 3.61 -12.38 -30.02
N ARG A 64 2.39 -12.90 -30.24
CA ARG A 64 1.95 -13.45 -31.54
C ARG A 64 0.73 -12.77 -32.15
N ARG A 65 0.12 -11.78 -31.49
CA ARG A 65 -1.17 -11.16 -31.87
C ARG A 65 -2.25 -12.20 -32.21
N CYS A 66 -2.24 -13.30 -31.47
CA CYS A 66 -3.16 -14.41 -31.65
C CYS A 66 -4.17 -14.42 -30.53
N VAL A 67 -5.45 -14.50 -30.85
CA VAL A 67 -6.53 -14.51 -29.86
C VAL A 67 -7.11 -15.92 -29.79
N ALA A 68 -7.21 -16.48 -28.59
CA ALA A 68 -8.05 -17.64 -28.31
C ALA A 68 -9.37 -17.16 -27.73
N LEU A 69 -10.50 -17.48 -28.38
CA LEU A 69 -11.83 -17.16 -27.90
C LEU A 69 -12.46 -18.37 -27.21
N TYR A 70 -13.15 -18.09 -26.11
CA TYR A 70 -14.02 -19.01 -25.40
C TYR A 70 -15.41 -18.39 -25.32
N ARG A 71 -16.44 -19.23 -25.43
CA ARG A 71 -17.85 -18.84 -25.32
C ARG A 71 -18.48 -19.60 -24.16
N SER A 72 -19.51 -19.02 -23.54
CA SER A 72 -20.37 -19.80 -22.64
C SER A 72 -21.16 -20.82 -23.46
N ASP A 73 -21.14 -22.09 -23.04
CA ASP A 73 -22.03 -23.13 -23.57
C ASP A 73 -23.46 -23.02 -22.98
N ARG A 74 -23.68 -22.12 -22.01
CA ARG A 74 -25.00 -21.80 -21.44
C ARG A 74 -25.64 -20.65 -22.20
N GLU A 75 -26.72 -20.93 -22.91
CA GLU A 75 -27.66 -19.87 -23.34
C GLU A 75 -28.38 -19.28 -22.10
N LEU A 76 -28.62 -17.96 -22.11
CA LEU A 76 -29.49 -17.32 -21.13
C LEU A 76 -30.93 -17.82 -21.30
N VAL A 77 -31.61 -18.14 -20.20
CA VAL A 77 -33.06 -18.33 -20.20
C VAL A 77 -33.73 -16.95 -20.23
N ASP A 78 -34.87 -16.82 -20.93
CA ASP A 78 -35.58 -15.55 -21.08
C ASP A 78 -35.92 -14.94 -19.71
N GLY A 79 -35.25 -13.83 -19.37
CA GLY A 79 -35.37 -13.13 -18.08
C GLY A 79 -34.15 -13.24 -17.15
N GLU A 80 -33.14 -14.06 -17.45
CA GLU A 80 -31.86 -14.05 -16.73
C GLU A 80 -31.02 -12.83 -17.14
N SER A 81 -30.44 -12.11 -16.16
CA SER A 81 -29.55 -10.99 -16.45
C SER A 81 -28.18 -11.48 -16.93
N HIS A 82 -27.61 -10.76 -17.88
CA HIS A 82 -26.28 -11.03 -18.44
C HIS A 82 -25.16 -11.00 -17.40
N ASP A 83 -25.34 -10.26 -16.29
CA ASP A 83 -24.38 -10.10 -15.19
C ASP A 83 -23.94 -11.46 -14.63
N VAL A 84 -24.83 -12.46 -14.64
CA VAL A 84 -24.56 -13.83 -14.16
C VAL A 84 -23.53 -14.54 -15.05
N LEU A 85 -23.61 -14.34 -16.38
CA LEU A 85 -22.61 -14.87 -17.31
C LEU A 85 -21.31 -14.05 -17.31
N VAL A 86 -21.37 -12.75 -17.00
CA VAL A 86 -20.17 -11.92 -16.81
C VAL A 86 -19.41 -12.36 -15.55
N ALA A 87 -20.11 -12.59 -14.44
CA ALA A 87 -19.51 -13.15 -13.23
C ALA A 87 -18.92 -14.56 -13.46
N GLU A 88 -19.60 -15.44 -14.20
CA GLU A 88 -19.05 -16.75 -14.57
C GLU A 88 -17.79 -16.63 -15.46
N ALA A 89 -17.76 -15.64 -16.36
CA ALA A 89 -16.63 -15.37 -17.24
C ALA A 89 -15.41 -14.77 -16.50
N ILE A 90 -15.65 -13.88 -15.53
CA ILE A 90 -14.61 -13.33 -14.65
C ILE A 90 -14.02 -14.45 -13.79
N ALA A 91 -14.85 -15.26 -13.12
CA ALA A 91 -14.39 -16.40 -12.33
C ALA A 91 -13.61 -17.44 -13.16
N PHE A 92 -13.97 -17.62 -14.44
CA PHE A 92 -13.20 -18.44 -15.38
C PHE A 92 -11.82 -17.82 -15.68
N ALA A 93 -11.72 -16.51 -15.94
CA ALA A 93 -10.45 -15.83 -16.14
C ALA A 93 -9.57 -15.84 -14.87
N GLU A 94 -10.15 -15.61 -13.70
CA GLU A 94 -9.48 -15.71 -12.40
C GLU A 94 -8.95 -17.13 -12.14
N SER A 95 -9.67 -18.17 -12.55
CA SER A 95 -9.21 -19.57 -12.46
C SER A 95 -7.99 -19.88 -13.36
N LEU A 96 -7.71 -19.02 -14.35
CA LEU A 96 -6.49 -19.05 -15.17
C LEU A 96 -5.40 -18.09 -14.66
N GLY A 97 -5.63 -17.42 -13.52
CA GLY A 97 -4.68 -16.51 -12.87
C GLY A 97 -4.84 -15.04 -13.22
N PHE A 98 -5.84 -14.64 -14.02
CA PHE A 98 -6.02 -13.23 -14.42
C PHE A 98 -6.79 -12.42 -13.37
N ALA A 99 -6.18 -11.36 -12.84
CA ALA A 99 -6.91 -10.31 -12.12
C ALA A 99 -7.65 -9.40 -13.12
N MET A 100 -8.98 -9.36 -13.04
CA MET A 100 -9.85 -8.64 -13.97
C MET A 100 -10.30 -7.26 -13.45
N GLN A 101 -10.49 -6.30 -14.36
CA GLN A 101 -10.95 -4.94 -14.08
C GLN A 101 -12.00 -4.48 -15.11
N GLU A 102 -13.11 -3.89 -14.63
CA GLU A 102 -14.14 -3.27 -15.48
C GLU A 102 -13.55 -2.10 -16.29
N VAL A 103 -13.78 -2.10 -17.59
CA VAL A 103 -13.48 -0.98 -18.49
C VAL A 103 -14.74 -0.12 -18.59
N ASN A 104 -14.75 1.01 -17.90
CA ASN A 104 -15.87 1.95 -17.91
C ASN A 104 -16.22 2.38 -19.35
N LEU A 105 -17.42 2.01 -19.83
CA LEU A 105 -17.93 2.39 -21.16
C LEU A 105 -18.89 3.60 -21.14
N ARG A 106 -19.08 4.26 -19.99
CA ARG A 106 -20.03 5.38 -19.78
C ARG A 106 -19.53 6.72 -20.31
N TYR A 107 -18.87 6.72 -21.46
CA TYR A 107 -18.36 7.91 -22.13
C TYR A 107 -19.24 8.38 -23.30
N SER A 108 -18.91 9.53 -23.88
CA SER A 108 -19.52 9.98 -25.14
C SER A 108 -19.27 8.99 -26.28
N LYS A 109 -20.14 8.96 -27.29
CA LYS A 109 -20.07 7.98 -28.39
C LYS A 109 -18.67 7.86 -29.01
N ALA A 110 -18.04 9.00 -29.32
CA ALA A 110 -16.71 9.04 -29.94
C ALA A 110 -15.60 8.49 -29.02
N MET A 111 -15.73 8.64 -27.69
CA MET A 111 -14.77 8.09 -26.73
C MET A 111 -15.00 6.59 -26.51
N ARG A 112 -16.26 6.13 -26.47
CA ARG A 112 -16.60 4.70 -26.46
C ARG A 112 -16.09 3.99 -27.72
N GLU A 113 -16.21 4.64 -28.89
CA GLU A 113 -15.63 4.20 -30.17
C GLU A 113 -14.08 4.06 -30.10
N VAL A 114 -13.38 4.99 -29.45
CA VAL A 114 -11.92 4.89 -29.23
C VAL A 114 -11.56 3.74 -28.29
N VAL A 115 -12.22 3.64 -27.12
CA VAL A 115 -11.94 2.58 -26.12
C VAL A 115 -12.21 1.17 -26.68
N ILE A 116 -13.32 0.98 -27.41
CA ILE A 116 -13.61 -0.32 -28.05
C ILE A 116 -12.58 -0.66 -29.14
N ARG A 117 -12.00 0.33 -29.84
CA ARG A 117 -10.95 0.10 -30.85
C ARG A 117 -9.56 -0.18 -30.28
N GLU A 118 -9.32 0.18 -29.02
CA GLU A 118 -8.12 -0.25 -28.29
C GLU A 118 -8.17 -1.76 -27.98
N VAL A 119 -9.37 -2.29 -27.71
CA VAL A 119 -9.64 -3.71 -27.43
C VAL A 119 -9.65 -4.54 -28.72
N ARG A 120 -8.45 -4.89 -29.19
CA ARG A 120 -8.17 -5.58 -30.47
C ARG A 120 -8.92 -6.89 -30.73
N VAL A 121 -9.42 -7.53 -29.68
CA VAL A 121 -10.21 -8.77 -29.77
C VAL A 121 -11.62 -8.55 -30.33
N ILE A 122 -12.09 -7.30 -30.37
CA ILE A 122 -13.35 -6.89 -31.02
C ILE A 122 -13.03 -6.30 -32.40
N ARG A 123 -13.84 -6.64 -33.42
CA ARG A 123 -13.88 -5.92 -34.70
C ARG A 123 -15.30 -5.68 -35.16
N ARG A 124 -15.45 -4.61 -35.93
CA ARG A 124 -16.68 -4.32 -36.66
C ARG A 124 -16.94 -5.38 -37.74
N PRO A 125 -18.18 -5.88 -37.92
CA PRO A 125 -18.51 -6.77 -39.03
C PRO A 125 -18.15 -6.18 -40.39
N ALA A 126 -17.57 -6.99 -41.28
CA ALA A 126 -17.26 -6.57 -42.63
C ALA A 126 -18.56 -6.45 -43.46
N ALA A 127 -18.84 -5.26 -44.01
CA ALA A 127 -20.00 -5.05 -44.85
C ALA A 127 -19.95 -5.97 -46.10
N PRO A 128 -21.06 -6.63 -46.47
CA PRO A 128 -21.08 -7.54 -47.62
C PRO A 128 -20.82 -6.79 -48.94
N PRO A 129 -20.13 -7.42 -49.91
CA PRO A 129 -19.81 -6.76 -51.17
C PRO A 129 -21.07 -6.47 -51.99
N MET A 130 -21.31 -5.20 -52.29
CA MET A 130 -22.47 -4.78 -53.09
C MET A 130 -22.42 -5.39 -54.50
N THR A 131 -23.44 -6.18 -54.82
CA THR A 131 -23.65 -6.81 -56.12
C THR A 131 -25.09 -6.61 -56.54
N GLY A 132 -25.33 -6.32 -57.83
CA GLY A 132 -26.54 -5.65 -58.32
C GLY A 132 -26.24 -4.17 -58.62
N VAL A 133 -25.95 -3.73 -59.84
CA VAL A 133 -26.60 -3.97 -61.15
C VAL A 133 -27.99 -3.32 -61.25
N VAL A 134 -27.96 -1.99 -61.42
CA VAL A 134 -28.64 -1.21 -62.48
C VAL A 134 -29.88 -1.83 -63.15
N ASP A 135 -31.05 -1.18 -63.00
CA ASP A 135 -31.70 -0.44 -64.11
C ASP A 135 -32.83 0.51 -63.61
N PRO A 136 -33.25 1.55 -64.38
CA PRO A 136 -34.18 2.58 -63.92
C PRO A 136 -35.60 2.56 -64.53
N ALA A 137 -36.43 3.48 -64.03
CA ALA A 137 -37.63 4.10 -64.63
C ALA A 137 -39.00 3.39 -64.62
N ALA A 138 -39.95 3.96 -63.86
CA ALA A 138 -41.38 3.99 -64.24
C ALA A 138 -42.19 5.16 -63.61
N LYS A 139 -42.76 6.01 -64.47
CA LYS A 139 -44.12 6.62 -64.38
C LYS A 139 -44.57 7.44 -63.13
N ARG A 140 -44.37 8.76 -63.20
CA ARG A 140 -45.40 9.84 -63.46
C ARG A 140 -46.91 9.54 -63.23
N PRO A 141 -47.80 10.57 -63.07
CA PRO A 141 -47.62 11.93 -62.50
C PRO A 141 -48.88 12.63 -61.86
N ALA A 142 -48.66 13.86 -61.36
CA ALA A 142 -49.50 15.07 -61.52
C ALA A 142 -50.86 15.29 -60.79
N ALA A 143 -51.00 16.52 -60.27
CA ALA A 143 -52.23 17.33 -60.24
C ALA A 143 -51.87 18.81 -60.57
N LYS A 144 -52.76 19.58 -61.22
CA LYS A 144 -52.46 20.97 -61.67
C LYS A 144 -53.74 21.76 -62.02
N ARG A 145 -53.74 23.08 -61.72
CA ARG A 145 -54.53 24.19 -62.34
C ARG A 145 -56.07 24.30 -62.17
N GLN A 146 -56.46 25.48 -61.65
CA GLN A 146 -57.37 26.52 -62.23
C GLN A 146 -58.91 26.34 -62.43
N GLU A 147 -59.58 27.49 -62.23
CA GLU A 147 -60.77 28.06 -62.91
C GLU A 147 -62.22 27.56 -62.69
N LYS A 148 -62.99 28.38 -61.93
CA LYS A 148 -64.00 29.38 -62.39
C LYS A 148 -65.21 28.94 -63.27
N GLU A 149 -66.38 29.45 -62.86
CA GLU A 149 -67.56 29.89 -63.68
C GLU A 149 -68.80 28.97 -63.85
N ALA A 150 -69.91 29.60 -64.29
CA ALA A 150 -71.23 29.10 -64.77
C ALA A 150 -72.45 29.00 -63.79
N LYS A 151 -73.62 29.38 -64.34
CA LYS A 151 -75.01 29.12 -63.84
C LYS A 151 -75.63 27.93 -64.60
N PRO A 152 -76.83 27.42 -64.22
CA PRO A 152 -78.03 27.74 -65.03
C PRO A 152 -79.36 27.86 -64.21
N ALA A 153 -80.50 27.96 -64.91
CA ALA A 153 -81.88 28.05 -64.38
C ALA A 153 -82.86 27.14 -65.18
N PRO A 154 -84.16 27.04 -64.80
CA PRO A 154 -85.25 26.93 -65.79
C PRO A 154 -86.57 27.68 -65.47
N GLU A 155 -87.57 27.57 -66.37
CA GLU A 155 -88.82 28.38 -66.56
C GLU A 155 -89.95 27.46 -67.18
N PRO A 156 -91.09 27.89 -67.84
CA PRO A 156 -92.03 29.04 -67.77
C PRO A 156 -93.52 28.57 -67.48
N PRO A 157 -94.61 28.59 -68.33
CA PRO A 157 -95.25 29.58 -69.25
C PRO A 157 -96.84 29.70 -69.24
N ARG A 158 -97.42 30.61 -70.08
CA ARG A 158 -98.79 30.66 -70.75
C ARG A 158 -99.99 31.50 -70.18
N ALA A 159 -100.68 32.28 -71.05
CA ALA A 159 -101.96 33.02 -70.82
C ALA A 159 -102.70 33.51 -72.13
N PRO A 160 -104.02 33.86 -72.14
CA PRO A 160 -104.81 34.37 -73.32
C PRO A 160 -105.68 35.67 -73.12
N SER A 161 -106.57 36.02 -74.09
CA SER A 161 -107.38 37.30 -74.20
C SER A 161 -108.83 37.08 -74.81
N PRO A 162 -109.44 37.97 -75.66
CA PRO A 162 -110.11 39.32 -75.58
C PRO A 162 -111.69 39.21 -75.55
N PRO A 163 -112.66 40.03 -76.13
CA PRO A 163 -112.74 41.28 -76.95
C PRO A 163 -113.90 42.33 -76.58
N SER A 164 -114.65 42.92 -77.57
CA SER A 164 -115.66 44.04 -77.49
C SER A 164 -116.96 43.77 -78.31
N PRO A 165 -118.07 44.59 -78.32
CA PRO A 165 -118.35 45.62 -79.39
C PRO A 165 -119.41 46.76 -79.07
N GLN A 166 -120.05 47.38 -80.09
CA GLN A 166 -121.11 48.45 -80.13
C GLN A 166 -121.98 48.29 -81.45
N PRO A 167 -122.85 49.21 -82.00
CA PRO A 167 -123.45 50.53 -81.61
C PRO A 167 -124.97 50.73 -82.02
N ALA A 168 -125.47 51.99 -82.20
CA ALA A 168 -126.46 52.52 -83.20
C ALA A 168 -127.85 53.15 -82.79
N GLU A 169 -128.39 54.01 -83.69
CA GLU A 169 -129.58 54.92 -83.61
C GLU A 169 -130.76 54.46 -84.58
N PRO A 170 -131.77 55.24 -85.10
CA PRO A 170 -132.17 56.67 -84.99
C PRO A 170 -133.72 56.99 -84.94
N MET A 171 -134.06 58.26 -85.28
CA MET A 171 -135.37 58.99 -85.35
C MET A 171 -136.27 58.58 -86.59
N PRO A 172 -137.25 59.37 -87.16
CA PRO A 172 -137.95 60.64 -86.78
C PRO A 172 -139.47 60.82 -87.17
N LYS A 173 -140.11 61.96 -86.78
CA LYS A 173 -141.06 62.90 -87.53
C LYS A 173 -142.26 62.32 -88.36
N LYS A 174 -143.45 62.93 -88.56
CA LYS A 174 -143.97 64.33 -88.40
C LYS A 174 -145.53 64.42 -88.53
N THR A 175 -146.09 65.58 -88.15
CA THR A 175 -147.41 66.23 -88.42
C THR A 175 -147.96 66.18 -89.88
N PRO A 176 -149.24 66.54 -90.25
CA PRO A 176 -150.16 67.53 -89.60
C PRO A 176 -151.73 67.34 -89.71
N ALA A 177 -152.47 68.30 -89.11
CA ALA A 177 -153.84 68.83 -89.40
C ALA A 177 -154.92 67.93 -90.06
N VAL A 178 -156.01 67.51 -89.38
CA VAL A 178 -157.18 68.26 -88.83
C VAL A 178 -158.25 68.67 -89.87
N ASP A 179 -159.46 68.10 -89.74
CA ASP A 179 -160.72 68.74 -90.16
C ASP A 179 -161.88 68.41 -89.18
N THR A 180 -162.78 69.36 -88.97
CA THR A 180 -163.33 69.67 -87.64
C THR A 180 -164.59 68.90 -87.21
N LYS A 181 -164.91 67.78 -87.88
CA LYS A 181 -165.95 66.83 -87.43
C LYS A 181 -165.47 65.39 -87.25
N ALA A 182 -164.21 65.09 -87.59
CA ALA A 182 -163.57 63.85 -87.14
C ALA A 182 -163.20 63.93 -85.64
N LEU A 183 -162.90 65.15 -85.15
CA LEU A 183 -162.32 65.43 -83.84
C LEU A 183 -163.07 64.82 -82.64
N GLU A 184 -164.40 64.65 -82.66
CA GLU A 184 -165.12 64.04 -81.52
C GLU A 184 -165.00 62.51 -81.48
N ALA A 185 -164.84 61.86 -82.64
CA ALA A 185 -164.54 60.43 -82.72
C ALA A 185 -163.04 60.15 -82.53
N GLU A 186 -162.20 61.09 -82.98
CA GLU A 186 -160.75 61.07 -82.82
C GLU A 186 -160.35 61.36 -81.37
N ALA A 187 -161.03 62.28 -80.66
CA ALA A 187 -160.84 62.50 -79.23
C ALA A 187 -161.08 61.23 -78.40
N ARG A 188 -162.15 60.48 -78.68
CA ARG A 188 -162.41 59.18 -78.01
C ARG A 188 -161.37 58.11 -78.34
N ARG A 189 -160.72 58.18 -79.51
CA ARG A 189 -159.57 57.34 -79.83
C ARG A 189 -158.33 57.79 -79.06
N MET A 190 -158.04 59.09 -79.04
CA MET A 190 -156.94 59.69 -78.26
C MET A 190 -157.08 59.46 -76.76
N GLU A 191 -158.30 59.44 -76.21
CA GLU A 191 -158.58 59.04 -74.82
C GLU A 191 -158.25 57.56 -74.59
N ALA A 192 -158.73 56.67 -75.47
CA ALA A 192 -158.41 55.24 -75.37
C ALA A 192 -156.89 54.98 -75.52
N GLU A 193 -156.25 55.66 -76.47
CA GLU A 193 -154.81 55.60 -76.76
C GLU A 193 -153.97 56.21 -75.63
N ASN A 194 -154.38 57.34 -75.03
CA ASN A 194 -153.77 57.84 -73.79
C ASN A 194 -153.87 56.81 -72.67
N THR A 195 -155.04 56.22 -72.40
CA THR A 195 -155.10 55.19 -71.34
C THR A 195 -154.32 53.91 -71.70
N ALA A 196 -154.05 53.64 -72.97
CA ALA A 196 -153.16 52.55 -73.39
C ALA A 196 -151.69 52.92 -73.11
N LEU A 197 -151.27 54.13 -73.51
CA LEU A 197 -149.93 54.68 -73.27
C LEU A 197 -149.65 54.90 -71.77
N GLU A 198 -150.66 55.23 -70.95
CA GLU A 198 -150.56 55.28 -69.49
C GLU A 198 -150.39 53.89 -68.88
N ARG A 199 -151.05 52.86 -69.42
CA ARG A 199 -150.83 51.46 -68.99
C ARG A 199 -149.45 50.96 -69.40
N GLU A 200 -148.99 51.23 -70.62
CA GLU A 200 -147.62 50.90 -71.06
C GLU A 200 -146.56 51.70 -70.27
N GLY A 201 -146.82 52.97 -69.99
CA GLY A 201 -145.98 53.84 -69.17
C GLY A 201 -145.86 53.33 -67.74
N ASN A 202 -146.99 52.98 -67.11
CA ASN A 202 -147.00 52.38 -65.78
C ASN A 202 -146.33 50.99 -65.77
N ALA A 203 -146.56 50.14 -66.76
CA ALA A 203 -145.88 48.84 -66.87
C ALA A 203 -144.35 49.01 -67.00
N ARG A 204 -143.87 49.97 -67.79
CA ARG A 204 -142.44 50.32 -67.88
C ARG A 204 -141.90 50.92 -66.58
N LEU A 205 -142.70 51.71 -65.86
CA LEU A 205 -142.32 52.21 -64.52
C LEU A 205 -142.25 51.08 -63.49
N GLU A 206 -143.14 50.09 -63.53
CA GLU A 206 -143.09 48.89 -62.69
C GLU A 206 -141.87 48.02 -63.04
N GLU A 207 -141.56 47.82 -64.32
CA GLU A 207 -140.35 47.13 -64.78
C GLU A 207 -139.07 47.85 -64.32
N LEU A 208 -138.99 49.17 -64.50
CA LEU A 208 -137.86 49.98 -64.05
C LEU A 208 -137.72 49.98 -62.52
N ASN A 209 -138.83 50.05 -61.78
CA ASN A 209 -138.83 49.95 -60.32
C ASN A 209 -138.39 48.56 -59.83
N ALA A 210 -138.83 47.49 -60.50
CA ALA A 210 -138.36 46.13 -60.23
C ALA A 210 -136.85 46.00 -60.47
N ARG A 211 -136.34 46.54 -61.58
CA ARG A 211 -134.90 46.54 -61.90
C ARG A 211 -134.08 47.42 -60.96
N ILE A 212 -134.61 48.55 -60.49
CA ILE A 212 -134.00 49.38 -59.44
C ILE A 212 -133.95 48.61 -58.10
N ALA A 213 -135.01 47.88 -57.74
CA ALA A 213 -135.03 47.06 -56.54
C ALA A 213 -134.05 45.87 -56.63
N GLU A 214 -133.90 45.26 -57.80
CA GLU A 214 -132.94 44.21 -58.08
C GLU A 214 -131.49 44.70 -57.98
N LEU A 215 -131.14 45.78 -58.70
CA LEU A 215 -129.84 46.45 -58.60
C LEU A 215 -129.57 46.95 -57.16
N GLY A 216 -130.61 47.31 -56.41
CA GLY A 216 -130.53 47.63 -54.98
C GLY A 216 -130.10 46.44 -54.12
N ARG A 217 -130.63 45.24 -54.40
CA ARG A 217 -130.19 43.99 -53.74
C ARG A 217 -128.76 43.63 -54.14
N GLU A 218 -128.44 43.66 -55.43
CA GLU A 218 -127.09 43.34 -55.93
C GLU A 218 -126.02 44.24 -55.29
N ARG A 219 -126.24 45.56 -55.25
CA ARG A 219 -125.29 46.51 -54.63
C ARG A 219 -125.14 46.28 -53.12
N GLU A 220 -126.20 45.86 -52.43
CA GLU A 220 -126.15 45.58 -51.00
C GLU A 220 -125.52 44.20 -50.69
N GLU A 221 -125.72 43.21 -51.55
CA GLU A 221 -125.00 41.93 -51.47
C GLU A 221 -123.50 42.10 -51.76
N ILE A 222 -123.14 42.91 -52.76
CA ILE A 222 -121.75 43.31 -53.04
C ILE A 222 -121.16 44.06 -51.83
N ARG A 223 -121.89 44.99 -51.18
CA ARG A 223 -121.43 45.63 -49.94
C ARG A 223 -121.15 44.61 -48.83
N ARG A 224 -122.05 43.66 -48.59
CA ARG A 224 -121.87 42.63 -47.56
C ARG A 224 -120.70 41.70 -47.88
N ALA A 225 -120.50 41.35 -49.15
CA ALA A 225 -119.36 40.56 -49.59
C ALA A 225 -118.03 41.32 -49.45
N LEU A 226 -118.00 42.63 -49.72
CA LEU A 226 -116.83 43.49 -49.49
C LEU A 226 -116.56 43.66 -48.00
N ALA A 227 -117.54 44.02 -47.19
CA ALA A 227 -117.39 44.14 -45.72
C ALA A 227 -117.02 42.81 -45.04
N GLY A 228 -117.40 41.66 -45.63
CA GLY A 228 -116.91 40.34 -45.22
C GLY A 228 -115.43 40.12 -45.56
N LYS A 229 -115.00 40.53 -46.75
CA LYS A 229 -113.59 40.45 -47.18
C LYS A 229 -112.70 41.41 -46.39
N GLU A 230 -113.14 42.65 -46.18
CA GLU A 230 -112.46 43.65 -45.34
C GLU A 230 -112.19 43.06 -43.95
N LYS A 231 -113.21 42.51 -43.27
CA LYS A 231 -113.06 41.85 -41.96
C LYS A 231 -112.14 40.63 -41.97
N SER A 232 -112.12 39.85 -43.07
CA SER A 232 -111.16 38.73 -43.18
C SER A 232 -109.72 39.22 -43.35
N LEU A 233 -109.50 40.32 -44.08
CA LEU A 233 -108.18 40.94 -44.24
C LEU A 233 -107.72 41.66 -42.97
N GLU A 234 -108.62 42.34 -42.24
CA GLU A 234 -108.33 42.89 -40.91
C GLU A 234 -107.91 41.80 -39.92
N ALA A 235 -108.58 40.64 -39.94
CA ALA A 235 -108.21 39.50 -39.11
C ALA A 235 -106.87 38.86 -39.52
N GLU A 236 -106.57 38.77 -40.83
CA GLU A 236 -105.31 38.27 -41.35
C GLU A 236 -104.13 39.22 -41.02
N ILE A 237 -104.32 40.54 -41.17
CA ILE A 237 -103.36 41.57 -40.76
C ILE A 237 -103.08 41.45 -39.25
N ALA A 238 -104.12 41.39 -38.41
CA ALA A 238 -103.97 41.23 -36.97
C ALA A 238 -103.30 39.90 -36.56
N GLN A 239 -103.40 38.85 -37.39
CA GLN A 239 -102.68 37.59 -37.18
C GLN A 239 -101.21 37.69 -37.61
N LEU A 240 -100.92 38.38 -38.71
CA LEU A 240 -99.55 38.62 -39.20
C LEU A 240 -98.77 39.56 -38.26
N GLU A 241 -99.41 40.60 -37.72
CA GLU A 241 -98.81 41.49 -36.72
C GLU A 241 -98.46 40.75 -35.42
N ARG A 242 -99.30 39.83 -34.96
CA ARG A 242 -99.00 38.97 -33.80
C ARG A 242 -97.80 38.06 -34.08
N ARG A 243 -97.79 37.36 -35.21
CA ARG A 243 -96.64 36.52 -35.62
C ARG A 243 -95.35 37.33 -35.71
N LYS A 244 -95.40 38.51 -36.33
CA LYS A 244 -94.26 39.42 -36.41
C LYS A 244 -93.76 39.84 -35.03
N ALA A 245 -94.64 40.13 -34.08
CA ALA A 245 -94.26 40.45 -32.69
C ALA A 245 -93.72 39.23 -31.92
N GLU A 246 -94.23 38.03 -32.18
CA GLU A 246 -93.72 36.76 -31.64
C GLU A 246 -92.31 36.46 -32.19
N ASP A 247 -92.11 36.56 -33.50
CA ASP A 247 -90.84 36.41 -34.20
C ASP A 247 -89.80 37.45 -33.74
N GLU A 248 -90.20 38.73 -33.61
CA GLU A 248 -89.33 39.79 -33.09
C GLU A 248 -88.93 39.54 -31.62
N GLN A 249 -89.85 39.03 -30.80
CA GLN A 249 -89.55 38.67 -29.42
C GLN A 249 -88.66 37.42 -29.32
N GLU A 250 -88.80 36.43 -30.22
CA GLU A 250 -87.89 35.29 -30.26
C GLU A 250 -86.50 35.69 -30.78
N LEU A 251 -86.43 36.52 -31.82
CA LEU A 251 -85.17 37.06 -32.32
C LEU A 251 -84.42 37.81 -31.22
N ALA A 252 -85.10 38.68 -30.46
CA ALA A 252 -84.52 39.43 -29.35
C ALA A 252 -84.02 38.51 -28.20
N LYS A 253 -84.73 37.41 -27.92
CA LYS A 253 -84.26 36.39 -26.95
C LYS A 253 -83.01 35.67 -27.47
N ARG A 254 -82.98 35.30 -28.76
CA ARG A 254 -81.84 34.63 -29.39
C ARG A 254 -80.60 35.53 -29.47
N THR A 255 -80.75 36.81 -29.81
CA THR A 255 -79.63 37.77 -29.77
C THR A 255 -79.11 37.96 -28.36
N ALA A 256 -79.98 38.19 -27.37
CA ALA A 256 -79.57 38.33 -25.97
C ALA A 256 -78.86 37.08 -25.42
N ALA A 257 -79.26 35.88 -25.85
CA ALA A 257 -78.58 34.64 -25.51
C ALA A 257 -77.18 34.55 -26.13
N HIS A 258 -77.04 34.86 -27.43
CA HIS A 258 -75.72 34.90 -28.08
C HIS A 258 -74.82 36.00 -27.51
N ASP A 259 -75.35 37.18 -27.18
CA ASP A 259 -74.59 38.27 -26.57
C ASP A 259 -74.07 37.87 -25.18
N ALA A 260 -74.86 37.14 -24.39
CA ALA A 260 -74.44 36.58 -23.11
C ALA A 260 -73.38 35.48 -23.27
N GLU A 261 -73.51 34.61 -24.28
CA GLU A 261 -72.50 33.59 -24.61
C GLU A 261 -71.18 34.22 -25.08
N VAL A 262 -71.24 35.23 -25.95
CA VAL A 262 -70.08 36.02 -26.40
C VAL A 262 -69.44 36.78 -25.24
N ALA A 263 -70.22 37.32 -24.30
CA ALA A 263 -69.69 37.96 -23.09
C ALA A 263 -68.97 36.96 -22.19
N ARG A 264 -69.53 35.75 -22.01
CA ARG A 264 -68.89 34.66 -21.27
C ARG A 264 -67.58 34.21 -21.94
N LEU A 265 -67.61 33.91 -23.23
CA LEU A 265 -66.43 33.44 -23.97
C LEU A 265 -65.29 34.48 -23.96
N LYS A 266 -65.62 35.79 -23.94
CA LYS A 266 -64.62 36.84 -23.72
C LYS A 266 -64.01 36.78 -22.32
N ALA A 267 -64.83 36.63 -21.27
CA ALA A 267 -64.31 36.48 -19.90
C ALA A 267 -63.44 35.21 -19.74
N ASP A 268 -63.84 34.09 -20.36
CA ASP A 268 -63.06 32.85 -20.38
C ASP A 268 -61.70 33.06 -21.13
N ILE A 269 -61.69 33.82 -22.24
CA ILE A 269 -60.46 34.21 -22.96
C ILE A 269 -59.57 35.15 -22.13
N ASP A 270 -60.15 36.16 -21.48
CA ASP A 270 -59.41 37.12 -20.65
C ASP A 270 -58.79 36.43 -19.42
N GLN A 271 -59.49 35.45 -18.82
CA GLN A 271 -58.95 34.62 -17.75
C GLN A 271 -57.77 33.77 -18.24
N LEU A 272 -57.93 33.03 -19.35
CA LEU A 272 -56.87 32.19 -19.91
C LEU A 272 -55.64 33.02 -20.33
N GLY A 273 -55.85 34.24 -20.83
CA GLY A 273 -54.79 35.20 -21.13
C GLY A 273 -54.03 35.64 -19.86
N ALA A 274 -54.74 35.89 -18.75
CA ALA A 274 -54.14 36.22 -17.47
C ALA A 274 -53.39 35.04 -16.82
N GLU A 275 -53.87 33.81 -17.01
CA GLU A 275 -53.19 32.58 -16.57
C GLU A 275 -51.91 32.32 -17.36
N LEU A 276 -51.95 32.44 -18.69
CA LEU A 276 -50.77 32.39 -19.56
C LEU A 276 -49.74 33.46 -19.22
N ALA A 277 -50.17 34.70 -18.97
CA ALA A 277 -49.28 35.79 -18.57
C ALA A 277 -48.58 35.53 -17.22
N ARG A 278 -49.30 34.92 -16.26
CA ARG A 278 -48.74 34.52 -14.96
C ARG A 278 -47.70 33.40 -15.13
N LEU A 279 -48.05 32.32 -15.84
CA LEU A 279 -47.15 31.19 -16.08
C LEU A 279 -45.86 31.65 -16.79
N GLY A 280 -45.98 32.38 -17.90
CA GLY A 280 -44.82 32.91 -18.62
C GLY A 280 -43.98 33.89 -17.79
N SER A 281 -44.56 34.61 -16.84
CA SER A 281 -43.80 35.44 -15.89
C SER A 281 -43.04 34.60 -14.85
N GLY A 282 -43.65 33.51 -14.36
CA GLY A 282 -43.04 32.58 -13.39
C GLY A 282 -41.87 31.81 -13.99
N GLU A 283 -42.08 31.19 -15.15
CA GLU A 283 -41.03 30.51 -15.91
C GLU A 283 -39.87 31.45 -16.23
N SER A 284 -40.17 32.71 -16.60
CA SER A 284 -39.13 33.72 -16.85
C SER A 284 -38.34 34.11 -15.59
N THR A 285 -38.94 34.10 -14.41
CA THR A 285 -38.21 34.33 -13.15
C THR A 285 -37.39 33.10 -12.74
N GLU A 286 -37.93 31.89 -12.83
CA GLU A 286 -37.20 30.65 -12.52
C GLU A 286 -35.98 30.47 -13.44
N VAL A 287 -36.11 30.73 -14.75
CA VAL A 287 -34.99 30.70 -15.69
C VAL A 287 -33.94 31.77 -15.36
N ALA A 288 -34.35 32.95 -14.89
CA ALA A 288 -33.42 34.01 -14.48
C ALA A 288 -32.65 33.63 -13.20
N GLU A 289 -33.34 33.07 -12.20
CA GLU A 289 -32.73 32.59 -10.94
C GLU A 289 -31.78 31.42 -11.18
N LEU A 290 -32.17 30.42 -11.98
CA LEU A 290 -31.30 29.31 -12.37
C LEU A 290 -30.09 29.77 -13.19
N THR A 291 -30.25 30.77 -14.06
CA THR A 291 -29.12 31.37 -14.80
C THR A 291 -28.16 32.10 -13.86
N ALA A 292 -28.69 32.83 -12.87
CA ALA A 292 -27.88 33.50 -11.85
C ALA A 292 -27.13 32.48 -10.96
N GLU A 293 -27.79 31.40 -10.53
CA GLU A 293 -27.16 30.33 -9.76
C GLU A 293 -26.08 29.58 -10.57
N LEU A 294 -26.33 29.25 -11.84
CA LEU A 294 -25.30 28.70 -12.72
C LEU A 294 -24.09 29.64 -12.83
N SER A 295 -24.31 30.95 -13.00
CA SER A 295 -23.22 31.93 -13.07
C SER A 295 -22.42 32.05 -11.76
N ARG A 296 -23.07 31.84 -10.61
CA ARG A 296 -22.41 31.75 -9.30
C ARG A 296 -21.56 30.49 -9.21
N LEU A 297 -22.13 29.33 -9.54
CA LEU A 297 -21.46 28.03 -9.44
C LEU A 297 -20.28 27.91 -10.40
N THR A 298 -20.35 28.49 -11.61
CA THR A 298 -19.18 28.58 -12.50
C THR A 298 -18.08 29.46 -11.90
N ALA A 299 -18.41 30.62 -11.35
CA ALA A 299 -17.42 31.49 -10.72
C ALA A 299 -16.85 30.91 -9.40
N GLU A 300 -17.63 30.12 -8.66
CA GLU A 300 -17.14 29.35 -7.49
C GLU A 300 -16.21 28.23 -7.93
N ARG A 301 -16.52 27.52 -9.02
CA ARG A 301 -15.64 26.52 -9.64
C ARG A 301 -14.32 27.12 -10.14
N GLU A 302 -14.35 28.22 -10.89
CA GLU A 302 -13.14 28.88 -11.41
C GLU A 302 -12.20 29.34 -10.27
N ARG A 303 -12.76 29.80 -9.14
CA ARG A 303 -11.98 30.11 -7.92
C ARG A 303 -11.41 28.86 -7.25
N ALA A 304 -12.16 27.76 -7.23
CA ALA A 304 -11.67 26.49 -6.70
C ALA A 304 -10.52 25.94 -7.56
N GLU A 305 -10.69 25.90 -8.88
CA GLU A 305 -9.69 25.43 -9.85
C GLU A 305 -8.40 26.27 -9.76
N SER A 306 -8.50 27.60 -9.82
CA SER A 306 -7.31 28.47 -9.66
C SER A 306 -6.64 28.38 -8.28
N SER A 307 -7.40 28.13 -7.20
CA SER A 307 -6.81 27.85 -5.88
C SER A 307 -6.10 26.50 -5.81
N ALA A 308 -6.61 25.49 -6.51
CA ALA A 308 -6.00 24.16 -6.62
C ALA A 308 -4.72 24.23 -7.46
N GLU A 309 -4.73 24.91 -8.60
CA GLU A 309 -3.53 25.15 -9.43
C GLU A 309 -2.42 25.85 -8.63
N SER A 310 -2.76 26.84 -7.81
CA SER A 310 -1.80 27.52 -6.92
C SER A 310 -1.23 26.54 -5.87
N ALA A 311 -2.09 25.77 -5.20
CA ALA A 311 -1.67 24.80 -4.20
C ALA A 311 -0.81 23.66 -4.78
N GLU A 312 -1.15 23.16 -5.98
CA GLU A 312 -0.32 22.19 -6.69
C GLU A 312 1.04 22.79 -7.09
N SER A 313 1.09 24.07 -7.50
CA SER A 313 2.33 24.77 -7.82
C SER A 313 3.23 24.89 -6.58
N GLU A 314 2.67 25.31 -5.44
CA GLU A 314 3.39 25.36 -4.15
C GLU A 314 3.89 23.98 -3.71
N LEU A 315 3.11 22.92 -3.92
CA LEU A 315 3.52 21.54 -3.61
C LEU A 315 4.62 21.04 -4.56
N ARG A 316 4.56 21.36 -5.86
CA ARG A 316 5.62 21.06 -6.85
C ARG A 316 6.92 21.77 -6.49
N ASP A 317 6.86 23.07 -6.17
CA ASP A 317 8.01 23.85 -5.70
C ASP A 317 8.60 23.30 -4.41
N ARG A 318 7.76 22.87 -3.46
CA ARG A 318 8.20 22.26 -2.20
C ARG A 318 8.85 20.89 -2.42
N LEU A 319 8.29 20.06 -3.32
CA LEU A 319 8.88 18.78 -3.72
C LEU A 319 10.25 18.99 -4.37
N ALA A 320 10.36 19.97 -5.28
CA ALA A 320 11.62 20.32 -5.94
C ALA A 320 12.69 20.75 -4.93
N ARG A 321 12.35 21.64 -3.98
CA ARG A 321 13.28 22.04 -2.89
C ARG A 321 13.73 20.86 -2.04
N LEU A 322 12.80 20.02 -1.59
CA LEU A 322 13.13 18.83 -0.80
C LEU A 322 14.02 17.86 -1.59
N SER A 323 13.78 17.66 -2.89
CA SER A 323 14.65 16.82 -3.74
C SER A 323 16.08 17.38 -3.89
N ALA A 324 16.22 18.71 -3.97
CA ALA A 324 17.54 19.36 -3.97
C ALA A 324 18.25 19.22 -2.61
N GLU A 325 17.54 19.42 -1.50
CA GLU A 325 18.04 19.20 -0.13
C GLU A 325 18.50 17.74 0.07
N TRP A 326 17.74 16.76 -0.41
CA TRP A 326 18.13 15.35 -0.39
C TRP A 326 19.36 15.06 -1.27
N GLU A 327 19.48 15.68 -2.45
CA GLU A 327 20.68 15.57 -3.28
C GLU A 327 21.92 16.17 -2.62
N GLU A 328 21.80 17.33 -1.96
CA GLU A 328 22.91 17.95 -1.21
C GLU A 328 23.32 17.10 -0.01
N VAL A 329 22.35 16.58 0.76
CA VAL A 329 22.61 15.65 1.87
C VAL A 329 23.28 14.36 1.38
N ARG A 330 22.86 13.82 0.22
CA ARG A 330 23.49 12.64 -0.41
C ARG A 330 24.94 12.94 -0.80
N LYS A 331 25.20 14.01 -1.57
CA LYS A 331 26.56 14.41 -1.98
C LYS A 331 27.47 14.64 -0.76
N ALA A 332 26.98 15.37 0.24
CA ALA A 332 27.71 15.57 1.49
C ALA A 332 27.92 14.27 2.30
N SER A 333 27.07 13.25 2.14
CA SER A 333 27.32 11.91 2.72
C SER A 333 28.38 11.13 1.96
N GLU A 334 28.40 11.21 0.63
CA GLU A 334 29.38 10.58 -0.25
C GLU A 334 30.77 11.19 -0.05
N GLU A 335 30.89 12.52 0.03
CA GLU A 335 32.15 13.23 0.36
C GLU A 335 32.70 12.84 1.74
N ARG A 336 31.82 12.63 2.73
CA ARG A 336 32.20 12.13 4.07
C ARG A 336 32.65 10.67 4.01
N GLN A 337 31.95 9.81 3.28
CA GLN A 337 32.36 8.41 3.07
C GLN A 337 33.72 8.31 2.37
N GLU A 338 33.95 9.08 1.29
CA GLU A 338 35.22 9.08 0.59
C GLU A 338 36.35 9.61 1.47
N THR A 339 36.08 10.62 2.30
CA THR A 339 37.06 11.14 3.27
C THR A 339 37.41 10.12 4.35
N LEU A 340 36.41 9.45 4.93
CA LEU A 340 36.64 8.34 5.87
C LEU A 340 37.39 7.17 5.22
N ALA A 341 37.11 6.83 3.95
CA ALA A 341 37.84 5.81 3.21
C ALA A 341 39.31 6.20 2.99
N ARG A 342 39.59 7.48 2.66
CA ARG A 342 40.95 8.02 2.56
C ARG A 342 41.69 7.99 3.91
N ASP A 343 41.01 8.30 5.02
CA ASP A 343 41.57 8.20 6.37
C ASP A 343 41.86 6.75 6.77
N ILE A 344 40.93 5.82 6.55
CA ILE A 344 41.12 4.38 6.81
C ILE A 344 42.30 3.84 6.00
N ALA A 345 42.42 4.21 4.72
CA ALA A 345 43.54 3.81 3.86
C ALA A 345 44.89 4.40 4.32
N ARG A 346 44.90 5.58 4.96
CA ARG A 346 46.11 6.12 5.61
C ARG A 346 46.45 5.32 6.86
N MET A 347 45.50 5.13 7.77
CA MET A 347 45.71 4.38 9.02
C MET A 347 46.17 2.94 8.77
N ALA A 348 45.69 2.29 7.70
CA ALA A 348 46.14 0.97 7.27
C ALA A 348 47.63 0.96 6.90
N ARG A 349 48.11 1.93 6.12
CA ARG A 349 49.53 2.06 5.75
C ARG A 349 50.41 2.40 6.95
N GLU A 350 49.97 3.33 7.80
CA GLU A 350 50.68 3.66 9.05
C GLU A 350 50.82 2.43 9.95
N LYS A 351 49.79 1.56 9.99
CA LYS A 351 49.85 0.28 10.69
C LYS A 351 50.81 -0.72 10.01
N GLU A 352 50.75 -0.91 8.70
CA GLU A 352 51.65 -1.79 7.95
C GLU A 352 53.13 -1.39 8.12
N GLU A 353 53.43 -0.08 8.09
CA GLU A 353 54.77 0.45 8.34
C GLU A 353 55.21 0.21 9.79
N ALA A 354 54.33 0.39 10.76
CA ALA A 354 54.60 0.09 12.17
C ALA A 354 54.82 -1.41 12.44
N GLU A 355 54.04 -2.29 11.80
CA GLU A 355 54.20 -3.75 11.90
C GLU A 355 55.49 -4.23 11.20
N ARG A 356 55.89 -3.61 10.08
CA ARG A 356 57.19 -3.85 9.43
C ARG A 356 58.35 -3.44 10.34
N LEU A 357 58.33 -2.22 10.87
CA LEU A 357 59.37 -1.71 11.77
C LEU A 357 59.45 -2.51 13.08
N GLY A 358 58.29 -2.94 13.62
CA GLY A 358 58.22 -3.84 14.76
C GLY A 358 58.85 -5.21 14.47
N SER A 359 58.55 -5.79 13.31
CA SER A 359 59.12 -7.07 12.85
C SER A 359 60.63 -6.99 12.63
N GLU A 360 61.12 -5.89 12.05
CA GLU A 360 62.55 -5.60 11.90
C GLU A 360 63.23 -5.49 13.27
N ARG A 361 62.61 -4.79 14.24
CA ARG A 361 63.16 -4.65 15.59
C ARG A 361 63.15 -5.96 16.39
N VAL A 362 62.14 -6.81 16.23
CA VAL A 362 62.13 -8.16 16.82
C VAL A 362 63.29 -8.99 16.25
N ARG A 363 63.51 -8.95 14.94
CA ARG A 363 64.61 -9.65 14.26
C ARG A 363 66.00 -9.17 14.73
N GLU A 364 66.19 -7.87 14.93
CA GLU A 364 67.42 -7.32 15.53
C GLU A 364 67.65 -7.86 16.95
N LEU A 365 66.59 -7.92 17.78
CA LEU A 365 66.66 -8.41 19.15
C LEU A 365 66.94 -9.92 19.20
N GLU A 366 66.32 -10.73 18.34
CA GLU A 366 66.66 -12.15 18.20
C GLU A 366 68.14 -12.35 17.83
N GLN A 367 68.66 -11.56 16.89
CA GLN A 367 70.08 -11.62 16.52
C GLN A 367 71.00 -11.14 17.64
N ALA A 368 70.56 -10.23 18.52
CA ALA A 368 71.32 -9.83 19.70
C ALA A 368 71.29 -10.91 20.80
N VAL A 369 70.14 -11.58 21.01
CA VAL A 369 70.01 -12.71 21.94
C VAL A 369 70.91 -13.87 21.52
N ARG A 370 70.85 -14.30 20.25
CA ARG A 370 71.68 -15.42 19.75
C ARG A 370 73.18 -15.13 19.91
N ARG A 371 73.65 -13.93 19.58
CA ARG A 371 75.04 -13.51 19.84
C ARG A 371 75.39 -13.55 21.33
N GLY A 372 74.50 -13.08 22.20
CA GLY A 372 74.67 -13.15 23.65
C GLY A 372 74.59 -14.58 24.22
N GLU A 373 74.04 -15.54 23.48
CA GLU A 373 74.06 -16.97 23.81
C GLU A 373 75.36 -17.62 23.31
N GLU A 374 75.76 -17.38 22.06
CA GLU A 374 77.05 -17.77 21.49
C GLU A 374 78.24 -17.26 22.34
N GLU A 375 78.22 -16.01 22.79
CA GLU A 375 79.22 -15.42 23.70
C GLU A 375 79.25 -16.14 25.07
N ARG A 376 78.10 -16.55 25.60
CA ARG A 376 78.02 -17.30 26.87
C ARG A 376 78.49 -18.73 26.73
N GLU A 377 78.16 -19.41 25.63
CA GLU A 377 78.67 -20.75 25.33
C GLU A 377 80.19 -20.73 25.12
N ALA A 378 80.72 -19.74 24.40
CA ALA A 378 82.16 -19.55 24.23
C ALA A 378 82.86 -19.27 25.57
N ALA A 379 82.32 -18.37 26.39
CA ALA A 379 82.85 -18.09 27.74
C ALA A 379 82.76 -19.31 28.66
N GLY A 380 81.66 -20.07 28.61
CA GLY A 380 81.49 -21.32 29.34
C GLY A 380 82.48 -22.41 28.91
N ALA A 381 82.75 -22.53 27.61
CA ALA A 381 83.74 -23.47 27.07
C ALA A 381 85.19 -23.09 27.41
N VAL A 382 85.50 -21.80 27.56
CA VAL A 382 86.80 -21.34 28.10
C VAL A 382 86.88 -21.69 29.60
N ALA A 383 85.88 -21.29 30.39
CA ALA A 383 85.85 -21.58 31.82
C ALA A 383 85.92 -23.08 32.14
N ALA A 384 85.29 -23.94 31.32
CA ALA A 384 85.39 -25.40 31.45
C ALA A 384 86.81 -25.92 31.25
N ARG A 385 87.56 -25.41 30.26
CA ARG A 385 88.97 -25.75 30.02
C ARG A 385 89.88 -25.25 31.15
N ASP A 386 89.62 -24.05 31.65
CA ASP A 386 90.38 -23.49 32.78
C ASP A 386 90.15 -24.33 34.05
N ILE A 387 88.92 -24.78 34.30
CA ILE A 387 88.59 -25.72 35.38
C ILE A 387 89.30 -27.06 35.17
N GLU A 388 89.25 -27.66 33.98
CA GLU A 388 89.91 -28.94 33.69
C GLU A 388 91.43 -28.86 33.89
N SER A 389 92.07 -27.78 33.41
CA SER A 389 93.49 -27.48 33.60
C SER A 389 93.88 -27.28 35.07
N LEU A 390 93.04 -26.58 35.85
CA LEU A 390 93.22 -26.42 37.29
C LEU A 390 93.04 -27.75 38.04
N GLU A 391 92.07 -28.57 37.67
CA GLU A 391 91.90 -29.90 38.26
C GLU A 391 93.07 -30.84 37.91
N GLU A 392 93.60 -30.83 36.68
CA GLU A 392 94.80 -31.59 36.33
C GLU A 392 96.03 -31.11 37.10
N SER A 393 96.20 -29.79 37.23
CA SER A 393 97.26 -29.18 38.05
C SER A 393 97.16 -29.62 39.52
N LEU A 394 95.95 -29.67 40.08
CA LEU A 394 95.70 -30.16 41.44
C LEU A 394 95.94 -31.68 41.57
N ARG A 395 95.56 -32.47 40.56
CA ARG A 395 95.86 -33.92 40.48
C ARG A 395 97.37 -34.16 40.43
N GLN A 396 98.13 -33.34 39.70
CA GLN A 396 99.59 -33.40 39.67
C GLN A 396 100.19 -33.05 41.04
N GLN A 397 99.84 -31.92 41.63
CA GLN A 397 100.32 -31.54 42.97
C GLN A 397 99.97 -32.57 44.06
N ALA A 398 98.82 -33.26 43.92
CA ALA A 398 98.46 -34.36 44.80
C ALA A 398 99.38 -35.58 44.63
N ARG A 399 99.68 -35.98 43.39
CA ARG A 399 100.63 -37.07 43.07
C ARG A 399 102.05 -36.75 43.55
N GLU A 400 102.51 -35.52 43.33
CA GLU A 400 103.82 -35.03 43.78
C GLU A 400 103.94 -35.12 45.31
N ARG A 401 102.96 -34.58 46.06
CA ARG A 401 102.92 -34.70 47.52
C ARG A 401 102.76 -36.14 48.02
N GLU A 402 102.11 -37.02 47.26
CA GLU A 402 102.04 -38.44 47.59
C GLU A 402 103.41 -39.13 47.40
N ALA A 403 104.17 -38.77 46.37
CA ALA A 403 105.54 -39.22 46.16
C ALA A 403 106.48 -38.70 47.26
N GLU A 404 106.46 -37.39 47.57
CA GLU A 404 107.22 -36.79 48.68
C GLU A 404 106.94 -37.51 50.01
N ARG A 405 105.67 -37.84 50.28
CA ARG A 405 105.26 -38.62 51.46
C ARG A 405 105.78 -40.05 51.43
N LYS A 406 105.74 -40.74 50.28
CA LYS A 406 106.30 -42.09 50.13
C LYS A 406 107.81 -42.10 50.37
N ASP A 407 108.55 -41.13 49.82
CA ASP A 407 109.99 -40.99 50.04
C ASP A 407 110.31 -40.63 51.51
N ALA A 408 109.48 -39.80 52.15
CA ALA A 408 109.62 -39.51 53.58
C ALA A 408 109.38 -40.76 54.45
N VAL A 409 108.36 -41.56 54.14
CA VAL A 409 108.09 -42.85 54.81
C VAL A 409 109.21 -43.86 54.56
N ALA A 410 109.75 -43.93 53.34
CA ALA A 410 110.88 -44.80 53.01
C ALA A 410 112.16 -44.41 53.77
N ARG A 411 112.45 -43.11 53.89
CA ARG A 411 113.56 -42.60 54.73
C ARG A 411 113.37 -42.91 56.21
N LEU A 412 112.15 -42.78 56.75
CA LEU A 412 111.85 -43.18 58.12
C LEU A 412 111.99 -44.69 58.33
N ALA A 413 111.57 -45.51 57.37
CA ALA A 413 111.72 -46.96 57.42
C ALA A 413 113.21 -47.40 57.39
N ALA A 414 114.06 -46.70 56.62
CA ALA A 414 115.49 -46.93 56.61
C ALA A 414 116.14 -46.61 57.97
N LEU A 415 115.83 -45.44 58.56
CA LEU A 415 116.33 -45.06 59.90
C LEU A 415 115.88 -46.02 61.00
N VAL A 416 114.65 -46.56 60.93
CA VAL A 416 114.17 -47.59 61.86
C VAL A 416 114.91 -48.91 61.64
N ALA A 417 115.21 -49.29 60.39
CA ALA A 417 116.04 -50.46 60.12
C ALA A 417 117.46 -50.29 60.69
N GLU A 418 118.07 -49.11 60.53
CA GLU A 418 119.36 -48.77 61.13
C GLU A 418 119.31 -48.85 62.68
N GLU A 419 118.27 -48.34 63.35
CA GLU A 419 118.13 -48.53 64.82
C GLU A 419 118.07 -50.03 65.19
N THR A 420 117.37 -50.87 64.41
CA THR A 420 117.33 -52.31 64.69
C THR A 420 118.67 -53.02 64.46
N VAL A 421 119.48 -52.57 63.49
CA VAL A 421 120.85 -53.08 63.27
C VAL A 421 121.75 -52.67 64.44
N VAL A 422 121.79 -51.38 64.80
CA VAL A 422 122.60 -50.88 65.93
C VAL A 422 122.15 -51.53 67.25
N ALA A 423 120.86 -51.80 67.44
CA ALA A 423 120.37 -52.54 68.61
C ALA A 423 120.84 -54.01 68.62
N ALA A 424 120.85 -54.68 67.46
CA ALA A 424 121.35 -56.06 67.33
C ALA A 424 122.88 -56.14 67.51
N GLU A 425 123.63 -55.16 67.02
CA GLU A 425 125.07 -54.99 67.23
C GLU A 425 125.39 -54.71 68.69
N ARG A 426 124.70 -53.77 69.34
CA ARG A 426 124.80 -53.54 70.79
C ARG A 426 124.58 -54.82 71.59
N ASP A 427 123.59 -55.62 71.23
CA ASP A 427 123.33 -56.89 71.91
C ASP A 427 124.33 -57.99 71.52
N ALA A 428 124.99 -57.92 70.36
CA ALA A 428 126.16 -58.73 70.03
C ALA A 428 127.40 -58.33 70.86
N VAL A 429 127.70 -57.03 70.97
CA VAL A 429 128.78 -56.48 71.82
C VAL A 429 128.55 -56.86 73.28
N ARG A 430 127.34 -56.71 73.82
CA ARG A 430 126.97 -57.22 75.16
C ARG A 430 127.29 -58.70 75.34
N ARG A 431 126.98 -59.55 74.35
CA ARG A 431 127.29 -60.99 74.36
C ARG A 431 128.79 -61.30 74.20
N LEU A 432 129.58 -60.35 73.71
CA LEU A 432 131.05 -60.43 73.64
C LEU A 432 131.69 -60.00 74.97
N VAL A 433 131.27 -58.86 75.53
CA VAL A 433 131.70 -58.32 76.83
C VAL A 433 131.53 -59.36 77.94
N LEU A 434 130.35 -60.00 77.99
CA LEU A 434 130.03 -61.09 78.92
C LEU A 434 130.85 -62.37 78.72
N ARG A 435 131.73 -62.44 77.71
CA ARG A 435 132.48 -63.64 77.32
C ARG A 435 134.00 -63.45 77.35
N THR A 436 134.51 -62.23 77.18
CA THR A 436 135.96 -61.95 77.17
C THR A 436 136.49 -61.40 78.49
N GLY A 437 135.71 -60.60 79.25
CA GLY A 437 136.12 -60.11 80.57
C GLY A 437 137.31 -59.14 80.58
N GLU A 438 137.68 -58.57 79.42
CA GLU A 438 138.80 -57.63 79.26
C GLU A 438 138.30 -56.19 79.12
N GLY A 439 138.94 -55.25 79.84
CA GLY A 439 138.42 -53.90 80.10
C GLY A 439 138.23 -52.97 78.89
N GLY A 440 138.78 -53.30 77.72
CA GLY A 440 138.55 -52.52 76.49
C GLY A 440 137.11 -52.63 75.95
N ALA A 441 136.32 -53.59 76.43
CA ALA A 441 134.96 -53.83 75.95
C ALA A 441 133.92 -52.85 76.54
N GLU A 442 134.22 -52.16 77.64
CA GLU A 442 133.29 -51.18 78.24
C GLU A 442 133.23 -49.87 77.45
N GLU A 443 134.36 -49.37 76.91
CA GLU A 443 134.38 -48.14 76.09
C GLU A 443 133.55 -48.31 74.80
N ALA A 444 133.66 -49.46 74.12
CA ALA A 444 132.85 -49.77 72.94
C ALA A 444 131.34 -49.83 73.26
N LEU A 445 130.98 -50.35 74.44
CA LEU A 445 129.60 -50.45 74.90
C LEU A 445 129.05 -49.08 75.36
N ALA A 446 129.91 -48.21 75.89
CA ALA A 446 129.59 -46.81 76.18
C ALA A 446 129.41 -45.97 74.90
N ALA A 447 130.23 -46.17 73.88
CA ALA A 447 130.11 -45.51 72.58
C ALA A 447 128.78 -45.86 71.88
N ALA A 448 128.47 -47.15 71.72
CA ALA A 448 127.17 -47.59 71.21
C ALA A 448 125.99 -47.19 72.13
N GLY A 449 126.26 -47.00 73.43
CA GLY A 449 125.33 -46.39 74.39
C GLY A 449 125.00 -44.94 74.04
N ALA A 450 126.01 -44.13 73.69
CA ALA A 450 125.84 -42.75 73.26
C ALA A 450 125.14 -42.66 71.89
N GLU A 451 125.51 -43.49 70.92
CA GLU A 451 124.87 -43.52 69.59
C GLU A 451 123.40 -43.94 69.65
N THR A 452 123.04 -44.94 70.48
CA THR A 452 121.62 -45.27 70.69
C THR A 452 120.88 -44.25 71.57
N ALA A 453 121.58 -43.35 72.28
CA ALA A 453 120.98 -42.22 72.97
C ALA A 453 120.72 -41.04 72.03
N THR A 454 121.64 -40.72 71.11
CA THR A 454 121.40 -39.70 70.08
C THR A 454 120.29 -40.11 69.13
N LEU A 455 120.27 -41.35 68.63
CA LEU A 455 119.18 -41.86 67.79
C LEU A 455 117.81 -41.79 68.50
N ARG A 456 117.72 -42.10 69.80
CA ARG A 456 116.47 -41.92 70.56
C ARG A 456 116.08 -40.46 70.74
N ALA A 457 117.02 -39.57 71.04
CA ALA A 457 116.75 -38.14 71.12
C ALA A 457 116.28 -37.57 69.77
N GLU A 458 116.80 -38.07 68.64
CA GLU A 458 116.30 -37.70 67.31
C GLU A 458 114.92 -38.28 67.01
N LEU A 459 114.63 -39.53 67.39
CA LEU A 459 113.29 -40.11 67.27
C LEU A 459 112.26 -39.36 68.12
N GLU A 460 112.60 -38.96 69.35
CA GLU A 460 111.71 -38.18 70.21
C GLU A 460 111.52 -36.74 69.68
N ARG A 461 112.57 -36.12 69.13
CA ARG A 461 112.50 -34.85 68.39
C ARG A 461 111.64 -34.95 67.13
N LEU A 462 111.69 -36.06 66.40
CA LEU A 462 110.84 -36.30 65.22
C LEU A 462 109.40 -36.63 65.60
N ALA A 463 109.16 -37.35 66.72
CA ALA A 463 107.83 -37.65 67.22
C ALA A 463 107.11 -36.38 67.73
N SER A 464 107.82 -35.51 68.46
CA SER A 464 107.30 -34.21 68.89
C SER A 464 107.08 -33.25 67.70
N ALA A 465 107.99 -33.22 66.72
CA ALA A 465 107.79 -32.47 65.49
C ALA A 465 106.57 -32.98 64.69
N LYS A 466 106.37 -34.30 64.62
CA LYS A 466 105.19 -34.93 64.01
C LYS A 466 103.91 -34.51 64.73
N ALA A 467 103.86 -34.58 66.06
CA ALA A 467 102.68 -34.20 66.84
C ALA A 467 102.29 -32.72 66.61
N LEU A 468 103.29 -31.82 66.49
CA LEU A 468 103.06 -30.41 66.18
C LEU A 468 102.60 -30.21 64.71
N ALA A 469 103.09 -31.01 63.77
CA ALA A 469 102.59 -31.04 62.40
C ALA A 469 101.14 -31.56 62.30
N GLU A 470 100.76 -32.56 63.10
CA GLU A 470 99.40 -33.09 63.17
C GLU A 470 98.43 -32.07 63.82
N GLN A 471 98.84 -31.38 64.88
CA GLN A 471 98.04 -30.31 65.49
C GLN A 471 97.83 -29.12 64.53
N THR A 472 98.88 -28.68 63.84
CA THR A 472 98.76 -27.57 62.86
C THR A 472 97.97 -27.96 61.62
N ALA A 473 98.02 -29.22 61.18
CA ALA A 473 97.13 -29.74 60.14
C ALA A 473 95.66 -29.76 60.59
N ALA A 474 95.37 -30.26 61.80
CA ALA A 474 94.02 -30.29 62.36
C ALA A 474 93.42 -28.88 62.51
N ALA A 475 94.20 -27.93 63.05
CA ALA A 475 93.77 -26.53 63.15
C ALA A 475 93.47 -25.90 61.78
N ARG A 476 94.27 -26.22 60.76
CA ARG A 476 94.05 -25.73 59.38
C ARG A 476 92.83 -26.36 58.71
N ILE A 477 92.51 -27.63 59.00
CA ILE A 477 91.28 -28.27 58.53
C ILE A 477 90.05 -27.60 59.15
N ALA A 478 90.06 -27.37 60.47
CA ALA A 478 88.96 -26.68 61.16
C ALA A 478 88.74 -25.25 60.63
N ALA A 479 89.82 -24.51 60.37
CA ALA A 479 89.75 -23.17 59.78
C ALA A 479 89.15 -23.18 58.35
N LEU A 480 89.51 -24.19 57.53
CA LEU A 480 88.94 -24.36 56.19
C LEU A 480 87.46 -24.77 56.23
N GLN A 481 87.04 -25.58 57.20
CA GLN A 481 85.64 -25.95 57.39
C GLN A 481 84.77 -24.73 57.75
N ALA A 482 85.22 -23.92 58.72
CA ALA A 482 84.54 -22.67 59.08
C ALA A 482 84.45 -21.67 57.90
N GLU A 483 85.48 -21.61 57.04
CA GLU A 483 85.47 -20.78 55.84
C GLU A 483 84.50 -21.30 54.75
N VAL A 484 84.39 -22.62 54.58
CA VAL A 484 83.38 -23.23 53.69
C VAL A 484 81.96 -22.97 54.20
N GLU A 485 81.71 -23.07 55.50
CA GLU A 485 80.42 -22.71 56.09
C GLU A 485 80.11 -21.22 55.91
N ARG A 486 81.10 -20.33 56.08
CA ARG A 486 80.98 -18.89 55.83
C ARG A 486 80.62 -18.57 54.39
N LEU A 487 81.27 -19.24 53.42
CA LEU A 487 80.98 -19.07 51.99
C LEU A 487 79.64 -19.72 51.57
N GLY A 488 79.23 -20.80 52.24
CA GLY A 488 77.89 -21.38 52.10
C GLY A 488 76.80 -20.43 52.57
N ALA A 489 76.97 -19.81 53.75
CA ALA A 489 76.05 -18.81 54.28
C ALA A 489 76.03 -17.50 53.46
N ALA A 490 77.15 -17.14 52.81
CA ALA A 490 77.23 -15.99 51.91
C ALA A 490 76.55 -16.20 50.54
N ARG A 491 76.17 -17.45 50.18
CA ARG A 491 75.33 -17.73 49.02
C ARG A 491 73.85 -17.50 49.35
N GLU A 492 73.49 -16.24 49.55
CA GLU A 492 72.10 -15.79 49.62
C GLU A 492 71.35 -16.21 48.33
N PRO A 493 70.12 -16.76 48.41
CA PRO A 493 69.40 -17.24 47.24
C PRO A 493 69.08 -16.09 46.27
N VAL A 494 69.38 -16.30 44.99
CA VAL A 494 69.10 -15.34 43.91
C VAL A 494 67.60 -14.96 43.94
N ARG A 495 67.32 -13.69 44.22
CA ARG A 495 65.94 -13.17 44.22
C ARG A 495 65.29 -13.43 42.85
N PRO A 496 64.05 -13.96 42.79
CA PRO A 496 63.32 -14.05 41.54
C PRO A 496 63.10 -12.63 40.99
N VAL A 497 63.52 -12.39 39.75
CA VAL A 497 63.36 -11.10 39.09
C VAL A 497 61.88 -10.80 38.94
N ARG A 498 61.41 -9.72 39.58
CA ARG A 498 60.06 -9.20 39.40
C ARG A 498 59.86 -8.83 37.92
N ARG A 499 58.77 -9.31 37.32
CA ARG A 499 58.22 -8.71 36.09
C ARG A 499 57.61 -7.36 36.44
N GLU A 500 58.40 -6.30 36.35
CA GLU A 500 57.89 -4.92 36.44
C GLU A 500 57.62 -4.38 35.01
N THR A 501 56.33 -4.20 34.74
CA THR A 501 55.67 -3.17 33.91
C THR A 501 56.38 -2.61 32.66
N ALA A 502 55.65 -2.65 31.53
CA ALA A 502 56.00 -1.95 30.29
C ALA A 502 56.13 -0.42 30.49
N PRO A 503 56.98 0.26 29.69
CA PRO A 503 57.17 1.71 29.77
C PRO A 503 56.00 2.48 29.14
N ARG A 504 55.59 3.58 29.79
CA ARG A 504 54.90 4.70 29.12
C ARG A 504 55.95 5.62 28.45
N PRO A 505 55.59 6.40 27.41
CA PRO A 505 56.56 7.13 26.60
C PRO A 505 57.16 8.34 27.34
N ALA A 506 58.33 8.78 26.88
CA ALA A 506 59.10 9.88 27.44
C ALA A 506 58.63 11.27 26.97
N GLU A 507 59.07 12.30 27.69
CA GLU A 507 58.76 13.71 27.45
C GLU A 507 59.56 14.32 26.29
N LEU A 508 59.07 15.44 25.75
CA LEU A 508 59.71 16.23 24.69
C LEU A 508 60.58 17.38 25.26
N PRO A 509 61.58 17.88 24.50
CA PRO A 509 62.58 18.83 25.01
C PRO A 509 62.09 20.31 25.08
N PRO A 510 62.78 21.16 25.87
CA PRO A 510 62.35 22.55 26.13
C PRO A 510 62.77 23.58 25.06
N GLN A 511 61.94 24.62 24.91
CA GLN A 511 62.09 25.85 24.10
C GLN A 511 61.45 27.04 24.90
N PRO A 512 61.68 28.34 24.58
CA PRO A 512 62.15 29.26 25.63
C PRO A 512 61.17 30.34 26.12
N VAL A 513 61.66 31.05 27.14
CA VAL A 513 61.12 32.21 27.88
C VAL A 513 60.49 33.32 27.03
N LEU A 514 59.33 33.85 27.44
CA LEU A 514 58.95 35.29 27.51
C LEU A 514 57.78 35.48 28.53
N PRO A 515 57.44 36.71 29.00
CA PRO A 515 56.78 36.93 30.31
C PRO A 515 55.29 37.43 30.21
N PRO A 516 54.66 38.17 31.17
CA PRO A 516 53.65 37.54 32.02
C PRO A 516 52.27 38.24 32.13
N SER A 517 51.28 37.44 32.57
CA SER A 517 50.10 37.81 33.39
C SER A 517 49.18 39.00 33.02
N VAL A 518 47.90 38.70 32.77
CA VAL A 518 46.75 39.57 33.11
C VAL A 518 45.53 38.73 33.53
N SER A 519 44.63 39.33 34.31
CA SER A 519 43.64 38.67 35.18
C SER A 519 42.23 38.47 34.60
N SER A 520 41.54 37.40 35.04
CA SER A 520 40.09 37.28 35.36
C SER A 520 39.80 35.78 35.62
N ASP A 521 39.29 35.26 36.74
CA ASP A 521 38.29 35.69 37.75
C ASP A 521 36.83 35.36 37.39
N ALA A 522 36.05 34.97 38.42
CA ALA A 522 34.76 34.24 38.44
C ALA A 522 34.78 32.80 37.87
N GLY A 523 34.02 31.82 38.38
CA GLY A 523 33.08 31.80 39.52
C GLY A 523 32.88 30.37 40.08
N ALA A 524 32.11 30.22 41.18
CA ALA A 524 32.10 29.02 42.03
C ALA A 524 30.80 28.19 42.02
N ASP A 525 30.88 27.01 42.65
CA ASP A 525 29.79 26.08 43.01
C ASP A 525 29.05 25.36 41.85
N ARG A 526 28.51 24.14 42.02
CA ARG A 526 28.13 23.40 43.24
C ARG A 526 28.23 21.87 43.06
N ALA A 527 28.21 21.12 44.17
CA ALA A 527 28.39 19.65 44.17
C ALA A 527 27.09 18.84 43.94
N SER A 528 27.24 17.56 43.53
CA SER A 528 26.47 16.42 44.09
C SER A 528 27.08 15.04 43.79
N THR A 529 27.22 14.26 44.87
CA THR A 529 27.19 12.79 45.02
C THR A 529 27.35 11.84 43.82
N ALA A 530 28.23 10.84 44.00
CA ALA A 530 28.17 9.54 43.33
C ALA A 530 28.02 8.39 44.36
N PRO A 531 27.27 7.34 44.03
CA PRO A 531 27.55 5.96 44.43
C PRO A 531 27.83 5.13 43.15
N SER A 532 29.02 4.56 42.97
CA SER A 532 29.42 3.25 43.50
C SER A 532 28.52 2.09 43.03
N GLU A 533 28.75 1.59 41.81
CA GLU A 533 28.38 0.21 41.44
C GLU A 533 29.62 -0.66 41.35
N SER A 534 29.53 -1.86 41.93
CA SER A 534 30.57 -2.87 41.93
C SER A 534 29.96 -4.23 41.59
N GLY A 535 30.57 -4.95 40.66
CA GLY A 535 30.31 -6.39 40.47
C GLY A 535 29.59 -6.76 39.17
N TRP A 536 30.36 -6.87 38.09
CA TRP A 536 30.06 -7.82 37.02
C TRP A 536 31.10 -8.94 37.08
N SER A 537 30.69 -10.08 37.62
CA SER A 537 31.51 -11.29 37.70
C SER A 537 31.56 -11.99 36.34
N ALA A 538 32.74 -12.45 35.92
CA ALA A 538 32.89 -13.25 34.71
C ALA A 538 32.04 -14.54 34.78
N GLY A 539 31.32 -14.87 33.70
CA GLY A 539 30.41 -16.02 33.70
C GLY A 539 29.76 -16.43 32.37
N VAL A 540 29.86 -15.66 31.28
CA VAL A 540 29.25 -16.01 29.97
C VAL A 540 30.21 -15.65 28.82
N ALA A 541 31.32 -16.38 28.70
CA ALA A 541 32.37 -16.12 27.70
C ALA A 541 33.02 -17.40 27.14
N ALA A 542 32.31 -18.52 27.16
CA ALA A 542 32.87 -19.85 26.82
C ALA A 542 31.89 -20.79 26.09
N THR A 543 30.80 -20.25 25.51
CA THR A 543 29.73 -21.05 24.88
C THR A 543 29.18 -20.39 23.60
N VAL A 544 30.03 -19.69 22.85
CA VAL A 544 29.65 -18.98 21.59
C VAL A 544 30.56 -19.39 20.42
N ASP A 545 31.86 -19.62 20.67
CA ASP A 545 32.84 -19.97 19.63
C ASP A 545 32.70 -21.40 19.04
N GLU A 546 31.84 -22.25 19.61
CA GLU A 546 31.64 -23.65 19.14
C GLU A 546 30.39 -23.84 18.26
N LEU A 547 29.73 -22.75 17.82
CA LEU A 547 28.50 -22.81 17.02
C LEU A 547 28.60 -22.19 15.61
N LEU A 548 29.80 -21.80 15.16
CA LEU A 548 30.04 -21.05 13.92
C LEU A 548 31.02 -21.75 12.96
N ALA A 549 31.03 -23.07 12.92
CA ALA A 549 31.93 -23.86 12.06
C ALA A 549 31.20 -25.00 11.32
N GLY A 550 30.96 -24.80 10.02
CA GLY A 550 30.31 -25.77 9.11
C GLY A 550 28.77 -25.63 9.06
N GLU A 551 28.10 -25.69 7.91
CA GLU A 551 28.54 -26.03 6.54
C GLU A 551 27.92 -25.07 5.51
N GLU A 552 28.59 -24.87 4.37
CA GLU A 552 28.07 -24.11 3.23
C GLU A 552 27.16 -25.00 2.37
N ASN A 553 25.94 -24.55 2.02
CA ASN A 553 25.27 -24.84 0.74
C ASN A 553 23.90 -24.14 0.60
N ALA A 554 23.34 -24.21 -0.62
CA ALA A 554 22.03 -23.70 -1.05
C ALA A 554 21.86 -22.16 -1.03
N SER A 555 21.94 -21.60 -2.23
CA SER A 555 21.48 -20.24 -2.56
C SER A 555 19.95 -20.15 -2.55
N ASP A 556 19.40 -19.10 -1.96
CA ASP A 556 18.02 -18.62 -2.21
C ASP A 556 18.04 -17.10 -2.47
N ASP A 557 17.15 -16.63 -3.33
CA ASP A 557 17.31 -15.37 -4.07
C ASP A 557 16.66 -14.16 -3.35
N PHE A 558 17.41 -13.51 -2.46
CA PHE A 558 16.93 -12.36 -1.67
C PHE A 558 17.01 -11.03 -2.42
N SER A 559 16.02 -10.78 -3.27
CA SER A 559 15.85 -9.51 -3.99
C SER A 559 15.32 -8.39 -3.08
N PHE A 560 16.16 -7.38 -2.79
CA PHE A 560 15.75 -6.14 -2.12
C PHE A 560 15.03 -5.19 -3.09
N GLY A 561 13.73 -5.38 -3.26
CA GLY A 561 12.86 -4.45 -3.98
C GLY A 561 12.54 -3.22 -3.12
N ASP A 562 13.40 -2.20 -3.15
CA ASP A 562 13.09 -0.89 -2.58
C ASP A 562 12.02 -0.19 -3.44
N GLY A 563 10.85 0.04 -2.85
CA GLY A 563 9.62 0.34 -3.60
C GLY A 563 8.51 0.87 -2.69
N ALA A 564 8.73 2.04 -2.11
CA ALA A 564 7.83 2.69 -1.15
C ALA A 564 6.56 3.30 -1.79
N ASP A 565 5.74 2.46 -2.44
CA ASP A 565 4.39 2.86 -2.85
C ASP A 565 3.48 2.96 -1.63
N SER A 566 3.14 4.19 -1.24
CA SER A 566 2.29 4.51 -0.08
C SER A 566 0.80 4.27 -0.39
N GLY A 567 0.48 3.06 -0.84
CA GLY A 567 -0.88 2.56 -0.92
C GLY A 567 -1.43 2.30 0.48
N SER A 568 -2.67 2.74 0.74
CA SER A 568 -3.33 2.62 2.04
C SER A 568 -3.64 1.15 2.39
N SER A 569 -2.63 0.41 2.85
CA SER A 569 -2.80 -0.93 3.43
C SER A 569 -3.74 -0.85 4.63
N GLY A 570 -4.91 -1.47 4.52
CA GLY A 570 -5.88 -1.59 5.59
C GLY A 570 -5.44 -2.63 6.62
N GLY A 571 -4.31 -2.40 7.29
CA GLY A 571 -3.79 -3.30 8.31
C GLY A 571 -4.84 -3.56 9.39
N GLY A 572 -5.24 -4.82 9.56
CA GLY A 572 -6.35 -5.23 10.41
C GLY A 572 -6.27 -4.64 11.81
N ALA A 573 -7.34 -3.97 12.23
CA ALA A 573 -7.37 -3.30 13.52
C ALA A 573 -7.24 -4.30 14.69
N PHE A 574 -6.32 -4.01 15.60
CA PHE A 574 -6.10 -4.77 16.84
C PHE A 574 -6.65 -3.99 18.04
N ARG A 575 -7.62 -4.58 18.74
CA ARG A 575 -8.22 -4.01 19.94
C ARG A 575 -7.63 -4.64 21.21
N LEU A 576 -7.40 -3.82 22.23
CA LEU A 576 -7.00 -4.28 23.56
C LEU A 576 -8.14 -5.08 24.20
N ASP A 577 -7.87 -6.29 24.68
CA ASP A 577 -8.79 -7.09 25.50
C ASP A 577 -8.40 -7.00 26.99
N PRO A 578 -9.06 -6.13 27.78
CA PRO A 578 -8.72 -5.96 29.20
C PRO A 578 -9.12 -7.15 30.08
N SER A 579 -9.77 -8.19 29.53
CA SER A 579 -10.06 -9.43 30.27
C SER A 579 -8.88 -10.42 30.29
N LEU A 580 -7.87 -10.21 29.44
CA LEU A 580 -6.73 -11.11 29.27
C LEU A 580 -5.44 -10.50 29.84
N SER A 581 -5.01 -10.99 31.01
CA SER A 581 -3.73 -10.60 31.63
C SER A 581 -2.50 -11.35 31.08
N CYS A 582 -2.73 -12.35 30.23
CA CYS A 582 -1.72 -13.12 29.48
C CYS A 582 -2.43 -13.98 28.41
N VAL A 583 -1.67 -14.49 27.44
CA VAL A 583 -2.17 -15.37 26.38
C VAL A 583 -2.15 -16.83 26.89
N GLU A 584 -3.34 -17.42 27.07
CA GLU A 584 -3.49 -18.77 27.60
C GLU A 584 -3.28 -19.88 26.55
N TYR A 585 -2.59 -20.97 26.93
CA TYR A 585 -2.49 -22.23 26.17
C TYR A 585 -2.66 -23.45 27.09
N HIS A 586 -3.12 -24.60 26.59
CA HIS A 586 -3.30 -25.82 27.40
C HIS A 586 -2.14 -26.80 27.18
N ASP A 587 -1.90 -27.17 25.92
CA ASP A 587 -0.79 -28.01 25.50
C ASP A 587 0.29 -27.17 24.79
N PRO A 588 1.59 -27.40 25.01
CA PRO A 588 2.66 -26.82 24.20
C PRO A 588 2.46 -26.97 22.68
N ALA A 589 1.75 -27.99 22.22
CA ALA A 589 1.37 -28.18 20.82
C ALA A 589 0.29 -27.20 20.30
N ASP A 590 -0.49 -26.56 21.18
CA ASP A 590 -1.51 -25.57 20.78
C ASP A 590 -0.85 -24.34 20.11
N VAL A 591 0.37 -23.97 20.52
CA VAL A 591 1.11 -22.82 19.97
C VAL A 591 1.73 -23.24 18.63
N ILE A 592 1.12 -22.83 17.52
CA ILE A 592 1.60 -23.13 16.16
C ILE A 592 2.88 -22.34 15.87
N GLU A 593 2.82 -21.04 16.12
CA GLU A 593 3.85 -20.07 15.75
C GLU A 593 3.91 -18.96 16.80
N LEU A 594 5.13 -18.43 17.01
CA LEU A 594 5.42 -17.43 18.00
C LEU A 594 6.54 -16.52 17.49
N HIS A 595 6.29 -15.21 17.50
CA HIS A 595 7.30 -14.21 17.21
C HIS A 595 7.65 -13.44 18.49
N GLN A 596 8.94 -13.16 18.66
CA GLN A 596 9.55 -12.47 19.79
C GLN A 596 10.16 -11.12 19.36
N PRO A 597 10.34 -10.16 20.26
CA PRO A 597 10.90 -8.85 19.92
C PRO A 597 12.42 -8.91 19.83
N LEU A 598 12.98 -8.38 18.74
CA LEU A 598 14.43 -8.14 18.59
C LEU A 598 14.87 -6.86 19.32
N ASN A 599 13.98 -5.88 19.44
CA ASN A 599 14.20 -4.63 20.15
C ASN A 599 13.13 -4.39 21.23
N TYR A 600 13.47 -3.58 22.23
CA TYR A 600 12.52 -3.07 23.21
C TYR A 600 12.28 -1.59 22.94
N VAL A 601 11.02 -1.15 23.00
CA VAL A 601 10.61 0.22 22.64
C VAL A 601 10.03 0.91 23.86
N ASN A 602 10.39 2.18 24.06
CA ASN A 602 9.79 3.02 25.10
C ASN A 602 8.46 3.59 24.59
N VAL A 603 7.35 3.05 25.09
CA VAL A 603 5.99 3.43 24.69
C VAL A 603 5.17 3.82 25.93
N SER A 604 4.06 4.54 25.71
CA SER A 604 3.09 4.87 26.76
C SER A 604 1.74 4.23 26.43
N PRO A 605 1.50 2.96 26.81
CA PRO A 605 0.22 2.31 26.55
C PRO A 605 -0.94 3.05 27.24
N PRO A 606 -2.17 3.00 26.70
CA PRO A 606 -3.32 3.66 27.31
C PRO A 606 -3.53 3.24 28.78
N GLY A 607 -3.49 4.20 29.70
CA GLY A 607 -3.61 3.95 31.14
C GLY A 607 -2.30 3.62 31.87
N HIS A 608 -1.16 3.60 31.18
CA HIS A 608 0.16 3.27 31.73
C HIS A 608 1.16 4.41 31.59
N VAL A 609 2.15 4.44 32.49
CA VAL A 609 3.29 5.37 32.45
C VAL A 609 4.23 4.98 31.29
N PRO A 610 4.87 5.94 30.58
CA PRO A 610 5.87 5.65 29.56
C PRO A 610 6.96 4.71 30.09
N GLN A 611 7.14 3.56 29.45
CA GLN A 611 8.08 2.54 29.89
C GLN A 611 8.54 1.65 28.73
N THR A 612 9.67 0.98 28.96
CA THR A 612 10.21 -0.02 28.04
C THR A 612 9.27 -1.21 27.94
N CYS A 613 8.86 -1.56 26.73
CA CYS A 613 7.99 -2.70 26.42
C CYS A 613 8.63 -3.60 25.36
N GLY A 614 8.18 -4.86 25.28
CA GLY A 614 8.48 -5.78 24.19
C GLY A 614 7.19 -6.43 23.68
N ALA A 615 7.02 -6.52 22.36
CA ALA A 615 5.85 -7.14 21.73
C ALA A 615 6.10 -8.61 21.36
N TYR A 616 5.04 -9.42 21.35
CA TYR A 616 5.04 -10.83 20.94
C TYR A 616 3.80 -11.10 20.08
N ILE A 617 3.94 -11.88 19.01
CA ILE A 617 2.81 -12.32 18.18
C ILE A 617 2.66 -13.83 18.36
N CYS A 618 1.50 -14.27 18.86
CA CYS A 618 1.22 -15.65 19.24
C CYS A 618 0.10 -16.25 18.37
N VAL A 619 0.37 -17.37 17.69
CA VAL A 619 -0.63 -18.10 16.89
C VAL A 619 -0.99 -19.41 17.60
N LEU A 620 -2.27 -19.59 17.91
CA LEU A 620 -2.81 -20.68 18.72
C LEU A 620 -3.88 -21.47 17.96
N LYS A 621 -3.77 -22.80 17.95
CA LYS A 621 -4.83 -23.72 17.52
C LYS A 621 -5.62 -24.17 18.75
N ARG A 622 -6.92 -23.84 18.80
CA ARG A 622 -7.84 -24.32 19.85
C ARG A 622 -9.07 -24.95 19.21
N ARG A 623 -9.17 -26.28 19.29
CA ARG A 623 -10.32 -27.08 18.81
C ARG A 623 -10.76 -26.65 17.40
N GLU A 624 -9.88 -26.91 16.44
CA GLU A 624 -9.99 -26.56 15.01
C GLU A 624 -9.98 -25.06 14.66
N THR A 625 -10.34 -24.14 15.58
CA THR A 625 -10.16 -22.70 15.36
C THR A 625 -8.70 -22.26 15.55
N VAL A 626 -8.19 -21.42 14.64
CA VAL A 626 -6.91 -20.71 14.80
C VAL A 626 -7.18 -19.32 15.39
N ARG A 627 -6.27 -18.81 16.21
CA ARG A 627 -6.35 -17.46 16.80
C ARG A 627 -4.97 -16.81 16.81
N VAL A 628 -4.93 -15.54 16.43
CA VAL A 628 -3.74 -14.68 16.51
C VAL A 628 -3.94 -13.70 17.67
N TYR A 629 -2.89 -13.51 18.47
CA TYR A 629 -2.84 -12.56 19.58
C TYR A 629 -1.56 -11.73 19.50
N VAL A 630 -1.66 -10.42 19.74
CA VAL A 630 -0.49 -9.55 19.92
C VAL A 630 -0.40 -9.20 21.41
N ALA A 631 0.71 -9.51 22.06
CA ALA A 631 0.86 -9.32 23.50
C ALA A 631 2.08 -8.43 23.81
N TRP A 632 1.87 -7.34 24.54
CA TRP A 632 2.92 -6.42 24.96
C TRP A 632 3.31 -6.69 26.43
N SER A 633 4.58 -7.01 26.67
CA SER A 633 5.16 -7.17 28.00
C SER A 633 5.73 -5.82 28.49
N LEU A 634 5.10 -5.25 29.51
CA LEU A 634 5.51 -3.97 30.13
C LEU A 634 6.54 -4.25 31.24
N THR A 635 7.80 -3.81 31.07
CA THR A 635 8.89 -4.27 31.94
C THR A 635 8.86 -3.69 33.36
N ALA A 636 8.40 -2.44 33.52
CA ALA A 636 8.33 -1.76 34.82
C ALA A 636 7.08 -2.20 35.61
N ASP A 637 5.91 -2.20 34.97
CA ASP A 637 4.65 -2.65 35.58
C ASP A 637 4.55 -4.17 35.78
N ARG A 638 5.37 -4.96 35.07
CA ARG A 638 5.31 -6.44 34.98
C ARG A 638 3.91 -6.96 34.60
N LYS A 639 3.23 -6.25 33.69
CA LYS A 639 1.91 -6.61 33.15
C LYS A 639 2.04 -6.98 31.68
N THR A 640 1.13 -7.84 31.21
CA THR A 640 0.93 -8.07 29.78
C THR A 640 -0.37 -7.40 29.34
N LEU A 641 -0.32 -6.67 28.23
CA LEU A 641 -1.50 -6.17 27.52
C LEU A 641 -1.73 -7.06 26.30
N VAL A 642 -2.90 -7.70 26.22
CA VAL A 642 -3.24 -8.61 25.12
C VAL A 642 -4.21 -7.94 24.16
N TYR A 643 -3.79 -7.84 22.91
CA TYR A 643 -4.56 -7.32 21.79
C TYR A 643 -5.06 -8.48 20.91
N VAL A 644 -6.28 -8.35 20.44
CA VAL A 644 -7.00 -9.33 19.62
C VAL A 644 -7.40 -8.64 18.32
N PRO A 645 -7.26 -9.28 17.14
CA PRO A 645 -7.75 -8.71 15.89
C PRO A 645 -9.27 -8.52 15.97
N GLU A 646 -9.79 -7.44 15.39
CA GLU A 646 -11.24 -7.22 15.28
C GLU A 646 -11.92 -8.30 14.43
N HIS A 647 -11.21 -8.79 13.42
CA HIS A 647 -11.61 -9.87 12.51
C HIS A 647 -10.73 -11.10 12.80
N PRO A 648 -11.19 -12.05 13.66
CA PRO A 648 -10.42 -13.25 13.96
C PRO A 648 -10.39 -14.20 12.74
N PRO A 649 -9.27 -14.89 12.48
CA PRO A 649 -9.13 -15.69 11.27
C PRO A 649 -10.09 -16.88 11.28
N SER A 650 -10.80 -17.07 10.17
CA SER A 650 -11.81 -18.11 9.96
C SER A 650 -11.21 -19.49 9.70
N GLY A 651 -9.90 -19.57 9.45
CA GLY A 651 -9.18 -20.82 9.23
C GLY A 651 -7.66 -20.62 9.13
N GLU A 652 -6.94 -21.70 8.84
CA GLU A 652 -5.46 -21.70 8.82
C GLU A 652 -4.88 -20.84 7.69
N ALA A 653 -5.49 -20.88 6.50
CA ALA A 653 -5.09 -20.04 5.37
C ALA A 653 -5.37 -18.54 5.57
N ASP A 654 -6.33 -18.18 6.44
CA ASP A 654 -6.67 -16.80 6.80
C ASP A 654 -5.72 -16.26 7.89
N SER A 655 -5.18 -17.16 8.70
CA SER A 655 -4.30 -16.80 9.81
C SER A 655 -2.98 -16.13 9.37
N THR A 656 -2.48 -16.41 8.16
CA THR A 656 -1.27 -15.77 7.61
C THR A 656 -1.50 -14.29 7.29
N GLY A 657 -2.69 -13.93 6.80
CA GLY A 657 -3.09 -12.53 6.61
C GLY A 657 -3.15 -11.78 7.93
N VAL A 658 -3.83 -12.35 8.93
CA VAL A 658 -3.94 -11.75 10.27
C VAL A 658 -2.58 -11.68 10.99
N VAL A 659 -1.64 -12.61 10.73
CA VAL A 659 -0.25 -12.50 11.22
C VAL A 659 0.49 -11.37 10.53
N ARG A 660 0.41 -11.21 9.20
CA ARG A 660 1.04 -10.07 8.50
C ARG A 660 0.51 -8.72 9.02
N ASP A 661 -0.79 -8.64 9.28
CA ASP A 661 -1.40 -7.45 9.85
C ASP A 661 -0.94 -7.22 11.31
N ALA A 662 -0.69 -8.28 12.08
CA ALA A 662 -0.08 -8.20 13.41
C ALA A 662 1.37 -7.68 13.37
N PHE A 663 2.16 -8.05 12.35
CA PHE A 663 3.48 -7.47 12.08
C PHE A 663 3.36 -5.96 11.82
N ALA A 664 2.54 -5.55 10.84
CA ALA A 664 2.36 -4.14 10.51
C ALA A 664 1.88 -3.31 11.71
N PHE A 665 1.01 -3.86 12.57
CA PHE A 665 0.55 -3.21 13.80
C PHE A 665 1.68 -2.98 14.83
N VAL A 666 2.60 -3.92 15.02
CA VAL A 666 3.72 -3.73 15.98
C VAL A 666 4.88 -2.94 15.37
N GLU A 667 5.11 -3.04 14.06
CA GLU A 667 6.08 -2.24 13.31
C GLU A 667 5.72 -0.75 13.29
N THR A 668 4.41 -0.43 13.20
CA THR A 668 3.88 0.95 13.36
C THR A 668 4.25 1.56 14.72
N VAL A 669 4.50 0.73 15.74
CA VAL A 669 4.92 1.13 17.09
C VAL A 669 6.45 1.09 17.24
N GLY A 670 7.18 0.61 16.23
CA GLY A 670 8.65 0.53 16.19
C GLY A 670 9.24 -0.80 16.67
N PHE A 671 8.43 -1.85 16.85
CA PHE A 671 8.93 -3.18 17.18
C PHE A 671 9.44 -3.91 15.94
N MET A 672 10.62 -4.50 16.04
CA MET A 672 11.17 -5.47 15.09
C MET A 672 10.99 -6.87 15.66
N MET A 673 10.50 -7.80 14.85
CA MET A 673 10.07 -9.14 15.29
C MET A 673 10.86 -10.26 14.61
N ASP A 674 11.13 -11.34 15.35
CA ASP A 674 11.78 -12.57 14.85
C ASP A 674 10.95 -13.82 15.21
N ARG A 675 11.01 -14.86 14.39
CA ARG A 675 10.24 -16.11 14.57
C ARG A 675 10.98 -17.07 15.50
N LEU A 676 10.48 -17.23 16.72
CA LEU A 676 11.05 -18.16 17.69
C LEU A 676 10.82 -19.62 17.23
N ARG A 677 11.90 -20.30 16.83
CA ARG A 677 11.88 -21.71 16.43
C ARG A 677 11.57 -22.62 17.62
N LEU A 678 10.29 -22.99 17.77
CA LEU A 678 9.83 -23.91 18.81
C LEU A 678 10.33 -25.34 18.54
N PRO A 679 10.95 -26.03 19.52
CA PRO A 679 11.35 -27.43 19.36
C PRO A 679 10.17 -28.40 19.16
N ASP A 680 10.42 -29.50 18.45
CA ASP A 680 9.45 -30.59 18.27
C ASP A 680 9.23 -31.43 19.53
N ASP A 681 10.29 -31.61 20.35
CA ASP A 681 10.18 -32.30 21.63
C ASP A 681 9.27 -31.51 22.60
N PRO A 682 8.13 -32.07 23.05
CA PRO A 682 7.16 -31.36 23.89
C PRO A 682 7.75 -30.93 25.24
N VAL A 683 8.80 -31.59 25.75
CA VAL A 683 9.46 -31.20 27.01
C VAL A 683 10.33 -29.95 26.81
N LYS A 684 11.16 -29.90 25.77
CA LYS A 684 11.89 -28.68 25.37
C LYS A 684 10.94 -27.55 24.95
N ARG A 685 9.88 -27.85 24.18
CA ARG A 685 8.84 -26.90 23.76
C ARG A 685 8.15 -26.26 24.97
N GLY A 686 7.73 -27.07 25.94
CA GLY A 686 7.14 -26.60 27.19
C GLY A 686 8.08 -25.70 28.00
N LYS A 687 9.38 -25.98 28.01
CA LYS A 687 10.40 -25.10 28.63
C LYS A 687 10.60 -23.79 27.87
N ALA A 688 10.62 -23.83 26.53
CA ALA A 688 10.76 -22.64 25.70
C ALA A 688 9.56 -21.71 25.87
N LEU A 689 8.33 -22.23 25.79
CA LEU A 689 7.11 -21.45 26.02
C LEU A 689 7.00 -20.90 27.45
N ALA A 690 7.54 -21.61 28.46
CA ALA A 690 7.59 -21.12 29.84
C ALA A 690 8.62 -20.01 30.09
N ALA A 691 9.53 -19.73 29.13
CA ALA A 691 10.44 -18.59 29.18
C ALA A 691 9.83 -17.30 28.58
N VAL A 692 8.66 -17.40 27.93
CA VAL A 692 8.00 -16.31 27.22
C VAL A 692 7.05 -15.58 28.18
N PRO A 693 7.30 -14.31 28.55
CA PRO A 693 6.64 -13.65 29.68
C PRO A 693 5.14 -13.38 29.47
N VAL A 694 4.67 -13.43 28.22
CA VAL A 694 3.26 -13.18 27.86
C VAL A 694 2.39 -14.45 27.84
N LEU A 695 2.98 -15.65 27.94
CA LEU A 695 2.26 -16.92 27.81
C LEU A 695 1.94 -17.55 29.16
N CYS A 696 0.69 -17.98 29.35
CA CYS A 696 0.20 -18.65 30.55
C CYS A 696 -0.26 -20.08 30.21
N ARG A 697 0.32 -21.11 30.86
CA ARG A 697 -0.20 -22.47 30.73
C ARG A 697 -1.41 -22.68 31.64
N ARG A 698 -2.57 -22.99 31.05
CA ARG A 698 -3.81 -23.31 31.74
C ARG A 698 -3.93 -24.82 31.94
N GLY A 699 -3.59 -25.26 33.16
CA GLY A 699 -3.76 -26.65 33.61
C GLY A 699 -5.20 -27.06 33.84
#